data_AF-A0A1G7MZA3-F1
#
_entry.id   AF-A0A1G7MZA3-F1
#
_cell.length_a   1.000
_cell.length_b   1.000
_cell.length_c   1.000
_cell.angle_alpha   90.00
_cell.angle_beta   90.00
_cell.angle_gamma   90.00
#
_symmetry.space_group_name_H-M   'P 1'
#
loop_
_entity.id
_entity.type
_entity.pdbx_description
1 polymer ?
#
loop_
_entity_poly.entity_id
_entity_poly.type
_entity_poly.pdbx_seq_one_letter_code
_entity_poly.pdbx_strand_id
1 'polypeptide(L)'
;MVFASISDMKANQGTHDPTATLLGYYTASDGGGGEFYWDSTSQDTENCGTIIKETNTSVGRWKRIITDTVNVRWFGAKGDDTDDTTPISKCAKFCRDNNRNMYFPEGTYYTGTIDITGIYNVSGANMNTRLRGMPGQDILYWKSPTETGFVDALDIQICNFQLKLDRSTDVRLINGRTRIGLGGEIVGNAAICLPGQVGGTARNTGHYFDNLSIQRLGDDKDGYGDCGIFYAGPAYRINFGSIVEVRGLDYGIVVGTSELVAGMKPLKAAPPGTGSTTILNCANTGLIFANGEQVALIFDPADGAVTGLIPRTRYFIVNATTTSVQLAATSGGTAISFSTSNPNLFLVPAGANCIEYACDEWAAEHLITALSRRVGLSVPNLAQSVFNTFGCQSYKVAVRVMAFPSAVRYEPRSVEFSEMYTEGPLNSAVVNQEYALIEGTQIRVANGPKCQNGGNGRNNFITINTNYSDFGLIEVDDGNRVTVNGDGNTIRAGVQSKENFIDDFGVNNSILFIKSFNGLDAPRDITYLAKYSVNRSLGGYWPDHVLQGTPEIPFQSENVLFHLAVNQLFYNNPSLTYKTDATLDVNAYVSTSTAVQLAIRNPLGSVSNTFSINRFFPKSRWILYAKVKSPDVTKNVTIAFQRLDVPGSFGASRVVTNVGTSWQTISLLVDHSGAPDGMTGQIYVTPASGGLDLAYFVVVPATMQSLRTGSFTATGDGNATTFTIPHGMGLAAAPSYFQVNAASANAKNISYLTADASGIIVHYDTAPANGANLVFTWAARI
;
A
#
# COMPACT_ATOMS: atom_id res chain seq x y z
N MET A 1 35.03 -20.85 54.21
CA MET A 1 35.69 -21.92 53.42
C MET A 1 35.91 -21.46 51.98
N VAL A 2 36.78 -22.10 51.18
CA VAL A 2 36.97 -21.79 49.75
C VAL A 2 37.04 -23.09 48.93
N PHE A 3 36.33 -23.15 47.80
CA PHE A 3 36.30 -24.28 46.87
C PHE A 3 36.71 -23.86 45.45
N ALA A 4 37.50 -24.68 44.75
CA ALA A 4 37.93 -24.36 43.39
C ALA A 4 36.84 -24.65 42.32
N SER A 5 36.01 -25.67 42.55
CA SER A 5 34.94 -26.12 41.66
C SER A 5 33.71 -26.62 42.42
N ILE A 6 32.59 -26.81 41.72
CA ILE A 6 31.39 -27.49 42.23
C ILE A 6 31.71 -28.94 42.63
N SER A 7 32.65 -29.60 41.94
CA SER A 7 33.08 -30.95 42.29
C SER A 7 33.72 -30.99 43.70
N ASP A 8 34.54 -29.99 44.03
CA ASP A 8 35.19 -29.90 45.35
C ASP A 8 34.16 -29.59 46.44
N MET A 9 33.22 -28.68 46.17
CA MET A 9 32.11 -28.37 47.09
C MET A 9 31.21 -29.59 47.35
N LYS A 10 30.98 -30.45 46.34
CA LYS A 10 30.25 -31.72 46.50
C LYS A 10 31.05 -32.82 47.20
N ALA A 11 32.38 -32.76 47.14
CA ALA A 11 33.29 -33.69 47.78
C ALA A 11 33.59 -33.33 49.24
N ASN A 12 33.17 -32.14 49.70
CA ASN A 12 33.30 -31.72 51.09
C ASN A 12 32.67 -32.73 52.05
N GLN A 13 33.42 -33.10 53.09
CA GLN A 13 33.01 -34.00 54.15
C GLN A 13 33.60 -33.52 55.47
N GLY A 14 32.76 -33.10 56.42
CA GLY A 14 33.21 -32.65 57.74
C GLY A 14 32.50 -31.38 58.21
N THR A 15 33.25 -30.53 58.90
CA THR A 15 32.74 -29.28 59.49
C THR A 15 32.46 -28.23 58.43
N HIS A 16 31.25 -27.70 58.42
CA HIS A 16 30.86 -26.58 57.56
C HIS A 16 31.14 -25.24 58.24
N ASP A 17 31.90 -24.37 57.57
CA ASP A 17 31.83 -22.94 57.85
C ASP A 17 30.41 -22.42 57.51
N PRO A 18 29.91 -21.37 58.18
CA PRO A 18 28.60 -20.78 57.83
C PRO A 18 28.57 -20.26 56.39
N THR A 19 29.73 -19.88 55.81
CA THR A 19 29.86 -19.41 54.43
C THR A 19 31.06 -20.01 53.70
N ALA A 20 30.94 -20.10 52.36
CA ALA A 20 31.99 -20.55 51.47
C ALA A 20 32.02 -19.79 50.14
N THR A 21 33.23 -19.43 49.71
CA THR A 21 33.51 -18.85 48.39
C THR A 21 33.78 -19.98 47.38
N LEU A 22 33.06 -19.99 46.27
CA LEU A 22 33.32 -20.84 45.12
C LEU A 22 34.09 -20.05 44.06
N LEU A 23 35.25 -20.54 43.60
CA LEU A 23 36.07 -19.84 42.60
C LEU A 23 35.61 -20.04 41.16
N GLY A 24 34.87 -21.11 40.87
CA GLY A 24 34.35 -21.44 39.54
C GLY A 24 33.39 -22.63 39.54
N TYR A 25 32.73 -22.91 38.43
CA TYR A 25 31.84 -24.07 38.30
C TYR A 25 32.65 -25.36 38.07
N TYR A 26 33.45 -25.39 37.01
CA TYR A 26 34.36 -26.48 36.64
C TYR A 26 35.77 -26.21 37.15
N THR A 27 36.25 -24.96 37.01
CA THR A 27 37.61 -24.55 37.39
C THR A 27 37.61 -23.11 37.85
N ALA A 28 38.50 -22.77 38.79
CA ALA A 28 38.65 -21.41 39.29
C ALA A 28 38.74 -20.36 38.15
N SER A 29 38.01 -19.25 38.31
CA SER A 29 37.91 -18.14 37.36
C SER A 29 37.16 -18.39 36.05
N ASP A 30 36.40 -19.49 35.91
CA ASP A 30 35.49 -19.68 34.75
C ASP A 30 34.25 -18.75 34.73
N GLY A 31 33.98 -18.06 35.84
CA GLY A 31 32.83 -17.16 36.02
C GLY A 31 31.56 -17.83 36.55
N GLY A 32 31.60 -19.11 36.89
CA GLY A 32 30.55 -19.85 37.60
C GLY A 32 30.62 -19.76 39.13
N GLY A 33 31.67 -19.12 39.67
CA GLY A 33 31.91 -18.92 41.11
C GLY A 33 30.90 -18.02 41.82
N GLY A 34 31.12 -17.77 43.12
CA GLY A 34 30.29 -16.90 43.98
C GLY A 34 30.20 -17.38 45.43
N GLU A 35 29.45 -16.64 46.25
CA GLU A 35 29.29 -16.92 47.69
C GLU A 35 28.13 -17.87 47.98
N PHE A 36 28.33 -18.74 48.97
CA PHE A 36 27.35 -19.72 49.45
C PHE A 36 27.27 -19.69 50.98
N TYR A 37 26.13 -20.11 51.54
CA TYR A 37 25.99 -20.45 52.95
C TYR A 37 25.55 -21.91 53.11
N TRP A 38 25.88 -22.51 54.26
CA TRP A 38 25.46 -23.87 54.59
C TRP A 38 24.12 -23.84 55.33
N ASP A 39 23.11 -24.53 54.79
CA ASP A 39 21.84 -24.82 55.45
C ASP A 39 21.81 -26.31 55.79
N SER A 40 22.16 -26.65 57.04
CA SER A 40 22.22 -28.02 57.56
C SER A 40 20.86 -28.71 57.66
N THR A 41 19.76 -27.97 57.49
CA THR A 41 18.38 -28.49 57.59
C THR A 41 17.72 -28.69 56.23
N SER A 42 18.23 -28.06 55.18
CA SER A 42 17.67 -28.15 53.83
C SER A 42 17.65 -29.58 53.30
N GLN A 43 16.48 -29.96 52.78
CA GLN A 43 16.28 -31.17 51.97
C GLN A 43 16.07 -30.83 50.49
N ASP A 44 16.22 -29.56 50.11
CA ASP A 44 15.90 -29.05 48.77
C ASP A 44 16.60 -29.86 47.67
N THR A 45 15.93 -30.08 46.53
CA THR A 45 16.50 -30.85 45.43
C THR A 45 17.71 -30.12 44.85
N GLU A 46 18.81 -30.85 44.62
CA GLU A 46 19.98 -30.28 43.97
C GLU A 46 19.63 -29.82 42.55
N ASN A 47 19.99 -28.57 42.21
CA ASN A 47 19.81 -28.02 40.86
C ASN A 47 21.15 -27.78 40.13
N CYS A 48 22.25 -28.23 40.74
CA CYS A 48 23.63 -28.10 40.29
C CYS A 48 24.19 -26.66 40.24
N GLY A 49 23.47 -25.61 40.64
CA GLY A 49 23.99 -24.23 40.51
C GLY A 49 23.71 -23.24 41.65
N THR A 50 22.49 -23.23 42.20
CA THR A 50 22.14 -22.40 43.38
C THR A 50 21.90 -23.23 44.63
N ILE A 51 21.66 -24.54 44.48
CA ILE A 51 21.52 -25.52 45.55
C ILE A 51 22.45 -26.69 45.24
N ILE A 52 23.53 -26.82 46.00
CA ILE A 52 24.54 -27.87 45.86
C ILE A 52 24.42 -28.83 47.04
N LYS A 53 24.36 -30.13 46.73
CA LYS A 53 24.23 -31.22 47.69
C LYS A 53 25.59 -31.93 47.79
N GLU A 54 26.06 -32.16 49.00
CA GLU A 54 27.25 -32.98 49.24
C GLU A 54 26.96 -34.45 48.95
N THR A 55 27.94 -35.15 48.37
CA THR A 55 27.72 -36.46 47.72
C THR A 55 27.12 -37.51 48.66
N ASN A 56 27.54 -37.53 49.92
CA ASN A 56 27.21 -38.55 50.90
C ASN A 56 26.23 -38.06 52.01
N THR A 57 25.57 -36.92 51.83
CA THR A 57 24.57 -36.40 52.79
C THR A 57 23.14 -36.63 52.30
N SER A 58 22.17 -36.71 53.21
CA SER A 58 20.74 -36.72 52.90
C SER A 58 20.12 -35.33 53.10
N VAL A 59 20.42 -34.72 54.24
CA VAL A 59 20.05 -33.37 54.67
C VAL A 59 21.30 -32.49 54.68
N GLY A 60 21.15 -31.20 54.41
CA GLY A 60 22.25 -30.24 54.32
C GLY A 60 22.52 -29.82 52.87
N ARG A 61 22.52 -28.52 52.59
CA ARG A 61 22.81 -27.95 51.26
C ARG A 61 23.67 -26.70 51.36
N TRP A 62 24.60 -26.55 50.43
CA TRP A 62 25.20 -25.26 50.12
C TRP A 62 24.22 -24.47 49.25
N LYS A 63 23.76 -23.32 49.76
CA LYS A 63 22.83 -22.41 49.08
C LYS A 63 23.56 -21.16 48.63
N ARG A 64 23.49 -20.84 47.34
CA ARG A 64 24.11 -19.65 46.76
C ARG A 64 23.44 -18.39 47.29
N ILE A 65 24.23 -17.38 47.64
CA ILE A 65 23.73 -16.04 47.95
C ILE A 65 23.45 -15.33 46.63
N ILE A 66 22.18 -14.99 46.38
CA ILE A 66 21.71 -14.38 45.12
C ILE A 66 21.28 -12.94 45.42
N THR A 67 22.05 -11.97 44.94
CA THR A 67 21.72 -10.54 45.10
C THR A 67 20.85 -10.02 43.95
N ASP A 68 21.21 -10.35 42.69
CA ASP A 68 20.64 -9.73 41.49
C ASP A 68 20.19 -10.77 40.44
N THR A 69 20.75 -10.71 39.23
CA THR A 69 20.46 -11.59 38.10
C THR A 69 21.07 -12.99 38.29
N VAL A 70 20.51 -13.98 37.58
CA VAL A 70 20.98 -15.36 37.61
C VAL A 70 21.85 -15.62 36.39
N ASN A 71 23.13 -15.84 36.64
CA ASN A 71 24.14 -16.10 35.61
C ASN A 71 24.05 -17.56 35.12
N VAL A 72 23.95 -17.78 33.80
CA VAL A 72 23.94 -19.13 33.19
C VAL A 72 25.16 -19.99 33.55
N ARG A 73 26.33 -19.38 33.78
CA ARG A 73 27.55 -20.09 34.20
C ARG A 73 27.42 -20.72 35.59
N TRP A 74 26.54 -20.23 36.45
CA TRP A 74 26.25 -20.88 37.73
C TRP A 74 25.65 -22.28 37.56
N PHE A 75 25.07 -22.61 36.41
CA PHE A 75 24.49 -23.92 36.11
C PHE A 75 25.38 -24.77 35.18
N GLY A 76 26.60 -24.32 34.91
CA GLY A 76 27.60 -25.02 34.11
C GLY A 76 27.61 -24.65 32.62
N ALA A 77 26.98 -23.54 32.22
CA ALA A 77 27.15 -23.03 30.86
C ALA A 77 28.56 -22.47 30.73
N LYS A 78 29.23 -22.71 29.60
CA LYS A 78 30.61 -22.25 29.39
C LYS A 78 30.66 -20.98 28.56
N GLY A 79 29.95 -20.95 27.43
CA GLY A 79 30.08 -19.90 26.42
C GLY A 79 31.34 -20.06 25.56
N ASP A 80 31.76 -21.29 25.29
CA ASP A 80 32.97 -21.66 24.51
C ASP A 80 32.65 -22.31 23.14
N ASP A 81 31.44 -22.09 22.60
CA ASP A 81 30.85 -22.73 21.41
C ASP A 81 30.66 -24.26 21.53
N THR A 82 30.73 -24.81 22.75
CA THR A 82 30.22 -26.17 23.05
C THR A 82 28.74 -26.16 23.47
N ASP A 83 28.09 -27.32 23.45
CA ASP A 83 26.66 -27.46 23.75
C ASP A 83 26.33 -27.13 25.21
N ASP A 84 25.76 -25.95 25.42
CA ASP A 84 25.32 -25.41 26.70
C ASP A 84 23.79 -25.57 26.93
N THR A 85 23.07 -26.29 26.05
CA THR A 85 21.59 -26.41 26.10
C THR A 85 21.07 -26.86 27.45
N THR A 86 21.70 -27.87 28.06
CA THR A 86 21.28 -28.42 29.35
C THR A 86 21.56 -27.45 30.52
N PRO A 87 22.78 -26.90 30.69
CA PRO A 87 23.03 -25.82 31.65
C PRO A 87 22.08 -24.61 31.53
N ILE A 88 21.89 -24.09 30.31
CA ILE A 88 21.04 -22.92 30.05
C ILE A 88 19.58 -23.24 30.40
N SER A 89 19.09 -24.43 30.05
CA SER A 89 17.74 -24.89 30.41
C SER A 89 17.52 -25.00 31.92
N LYS A 90 18.53 -25.45 32.69
CA LYS A 90 18.47 -25.46 34.17
C LYS A 90 18.39 -24.05 34.73
N CYS A 91 19.19 -23.12 34.19
CA CYS A 91 19.15 -21.71 34.57
C CYS A 91 17.78 -21.08 34.28
N ALA A 92 17.24 -21.28 33.06
CA ALA A 92 15.93 -20.79 32.65
C ALA A 92 14.80 -21.31 33.53
N LYS A 93 14.82 -22.62 33.87
CA LYS A 93 13.87 -23.20 34.84
C LYS A 93 13.97 -22.53 36.21
N PHE A 94 15.18 -22.37 36.76
CA PHE A 94 15.35 -21.70 38.06
C PHE A 94 14.84 -20.25 38.02
N CYS A 95 15.13 -19.51 36.95
CA CYS A 95 14.66 -18.13 36.76
C CYS A 95 13.13 -18.03 36.79
N ARG A 96 12.46 -18.90 36.03
CA ARG A 96 10.99 -19.00 35.97
C ARG A 96 10.38 -19.37 37.32
N ASP A 97 10.86 -20.44 37.94
CA ASP A 97 10.31 -20.97 39.20
C ASP A 97 10.47 -19.98 40.38
N ASN A 98 11.43 -19.05 40.31
CA ASN A 98 11.80 -18.14 41.40
C ASN A 98 11.64 -16.65 41.06
N ASN A 99 10.99 -16.31 39.93
CA ASN A 99 10.80 -14.95 39.44
C ASN A 99 12.12 -14.14 39.39
N ARG A 100 13.10 -14.62 38.61
CA ARG A 100 14.42 -13.99 38.43
C ARG A 100 14.76 -13.69 36.97
N ASN A 101 15.64 -12.71 36.81
CA ASN A 101 16.19 -12.29 35.53
C ASN A 101 17.36 -13.21 35.12
N MET A 102 17.39 -13.62 33.86
CA MET A 102 18.41 -14.49 33.28
C MET A 102 19.53 -13.67 32.66
N TYR A 103 20.78 -14.03 32.93
CA TYR A 103 21.97 -13.29 32.48
C TYR A 103 23.02 -14.19 31.82
N PHE A 104 23.50 -13.76 30.65
CA PHE A 104 24.54 -14.40 29.86
C PHE A 104 25.82 -13.54 29.87
N PRO A 105 26.90 -13.95 30.55
CA PRO A 105 28.22 -13.33 30.41
C PRO A 105 28.77 -13.42 28.98
N GLU A 106 29.74 -12.58 28.65
CA GLU A 106 30.43 -12.62 27.36
C GLU A 106 30.99 -14.02 27.04
N GLY A 107 30.66 -14.51 25.84
CA GLY A 107 30.91 -15.88 25.38
C GLY A 107 30.01 -16.24 24.19
N THR A 108 30.30 -17.39 23.55
CA THR A 108 29.47 -17.98 22.50
C THR A 108 28.81 -19.26 23.02
N TYR A 109 27.49 -19.25 23.18
CA TYR A 109 26.72 -20.36 23.74
C TYR A 109 26.04 -21.12 22.59
N TYR A 110 26.51 -22.32 22.29
CA TYR A 110 25.83 -23.19 21.31
C TYR A 110 24.68 -23.92 22.02
N THR A 111 23.47 -23.80 21.49
CA THR A 111 22.26 -24.25 22.18
C THR A 111 21.16 -24.69 21.22
N GLY A 112 20.44 -25.74 21.60
CA GLY A 112 19.08 -26.00 21.11
C GLY A 112 18.07 -25.03 21.71
N THR A 113 16.78 -25.33 21.52
CA THR A 113 15.69 -24.46 22.01
C THR A 113 15.64 -24.30 23.53
N ILE A 114 15.67 -23.05 23.98
CA ILE A 114 15.55 -22.66 25.39
C ILE A 114 14.14 -22.15 25.69
N ASP A 115 13.46 -22.84 26.61
CA ASP A 115 12.14 -22.44 27.12
C ASP A 115 12.26 -21.23 28.07
N ILE A 116 11.89 -20.05 27.57
CA ILE A 116 11.87 -18.76 28.30
C ILE A 116 10.50 -18.38 28.85
N THR A 117 9.51 -19.29 28.78
CA THR A 117 8.14 -19.06 29.27
C THR A 117 8.13 -18.51 30.70
N GLY A 118 7.53 -17.33 30.90
CA GLY A 118 7.41 -16.71 32.23
C GLY A 118 8.69 -16.10 32.81
N ILE A 119 9.73 -15.86 32.00
CA ILE A 119 10.93 -15.09 32.39
C ILE A 119 10.75 -13.62 31.95
N TYR A 120 10.98 -12.68 32.86
CA TYR A 120 10.74 -11.24 32.61
C TYR A 120 11.93 -10.49 31.97
N ASN A 121 13.14 -11.03 32.08
CA ASN A 121 14.32 -10.45 31.45
C ASN A 121 15.31 -11.54 31.07
N VAL A 122 15.74 -11.52 29.80
CA VAL A 122 16.81 -12.35 29.24
C VAL A 122 17.85 -11.38 28.70
N SER A 123 18.99 -11.27 29.40
CA SER A 123 20.00 -10.24 29.13
C SER A 123 21.39 -10.82 28.91
N GLY A 124 22.15 -10.24 28.00
CA GLY A 124 23.56 -10.52 27.80
C GLY A 124 24.44 -9.45 28.43
N ALA A 125 25.75 -9.69 28.47
CA ALA A 125 26.71 -8.71 28.96
C ALA A 125 26.84 -7.51 28.02
N ASN A 126 26.86 -7.79 26.71
CA ASN A 126 27.18 -6.86 25.63
C ASN A 126 27.04 -7.58 24.26
N MET A 127 27.30 -6.86 23.17
CA MET A 127 27.29 -7.41 21.80
C MET A 127 28.38 -8.44 21.46
N ASN A 128 29.28 -8.80 22.39
CA ASN A 128 30.16 -9.97 22.25
C ASN A 128 29.53 -11.25 22.82
N THR A 129 28.44 -11.14 23.56
CA THR A 129 27.60 -12.27 24.00
C THR A 129 26.83 -12.80 22.79
N ARG A 130 26.94 -14.10 22.51
CA ARG A 130 26.36 -14.74 21.32
C ARG A 130 25.62 -16.01 21.72
N LEU A 131 24.35 -16.16 21.37
CA LEU A 131 23.67 -17.46 21.38
C LEU A 131 23.62 -17.98 19.95
N ARG A 132 24.14 -19.19 19.71
CA ARG A 132 24.11 -19.87 18.42
C ARG A 132 23.12 -21.02 18.51
N GLY A 133 22.06 -20.95 17.70
CA GLY A 133 21.04 -21.99 17.60
C GLY A 133 21.55 -23.24 16.90
N MET A 134 21.12 -24.41 17.35
CA MET A 134 21.25 -25.65 16.59
C MET A 134 20.40 -25.58 15.30
N PRO A 135 20.84 -26.21 14.19
CA PRO A 135 20.07 -26.27 12.95
C PRO A 135 18.63 -26.77 13.14
N GLY A 136 17.67 -26.09 12.51
CA GLY A 136 16.25 -26.48 12.52
C GLY A 136 15.51 -26.25 13.85
N GLN A 137 16.12 -25.54 14.81
CA GLN A 137 15.53 -25.24 16.11
C GLN A 137 15.37 -23.73 16.33
N ASP A 138 14.35 -23.33 17.09
CA ASP A 138 14.29 -21.96 17.63
C ASP A 138 15.36 -21.78 18.71
N ILE A 139 15.85 -20.56 18.94
CA ILE A 139 16.80 -20.30 20.04
C ILE A 139 16.05 -20.01 21.34
N LEU A 140 15.30 -18.91 21.40
CA LEU A 140 14.50 -18.52 22.55
C LEU A 140 13.02 -18.80 22.27
N TYR A 141 12.39 -19.66 23.06
CA TYR A 141 11.01 -20.08 22.86
C TYR A 141 10.14 -19.86 24.11
N TRP A 142 9.07 -19.10 23.97
CA TRP A 142 7.98 -19.05 24.94
C TRP A 142 6.82 -19.87 24.40
N LYS A 143 6.32 -20.76 25.24
CA LYS A 143 5.23 -21.70 24.92
C LYS A 143 3.96 -21.00 24.45
N SER A 144 3.24 -21.69 23.59
CA SER A 144 1.94 -21.27 23.05
C SER A 144 0.78 -21.74 23.96
N PRO A 145 -0.42 -21.12 23.87
CA PRO A 145 -1.54 -21.38 24.78
C PRO A 145 -2.02 -22.84 24.89
N THR A 146 -1.77 -23.68 23.88
CA THR A 146 -2.15 -25.11 23.91
C THR A 146 -1.08 -26.02 24.52
N GLU A 147 0.08 -25.51 24.91
CA GLU A 147 1.19 -26.31 25.42
C GLU A 147 1.22 -26.42 26.95
N THR A 148 1.72 -27.55 27.45
CA THR A 148 1.79 -27.79 28.90
C THR A 148 2.83 -26.89 29.57
N GLY A 149 2.38 -26.15 30.59
CA GLY A 149 3.19 -25.15 31.29
C GLY A 149 3.28 -23.82 30.54
N PHE A 150 2.33 -23.52 29.66
CA PHE A 150 2.06 -22.16 29.18
C PHE A 150 1.84 -21.19 30.35
N VAL A 151 2.33 -19.96 30.17
CA VAL A 151 2.04 -18.81 31.02
C VAL A 151 1.65 -17.67 30.08
N ASP A 152 0.57 -16.95 30.40
CA ASP A 152 0.12 -15.78 29.65
C ASP A 152 1.28 -14.82 29.36
N ALA A 153 1.28 -14.20 28.18
CA ALA A 153 2.29 -13.21 27.81
C ALA A 153 2.31 -12.04 28.82
N LEU A 154 3.47 -11.82 29.43
CA LEU A 154 3.78 -10.71 30.33
C LEU A 154 4.94 -9.89 29.75
N ASP A 155 5.28 -8.78 30.39
CA ASP A 155 6.46 -7.99 30.02
C ASP A 155 7.72 -8.86 30.03
N ILE A 156 8.38 -8.96 28.88
CA ILE A 156 9.71 -9.54 28.75
C ILE A 156 10.64 -8.56 28.07
N GLN A 157 11.79 -8.34 28.70
CA GLN A 157 12.93 -7.68 28.11
C GLN A 157 13.88 -8.73 27.53
N ILE A 158 14.32 -8.53 26.29
CA ILE A 158 15.37 -9.32 25.66
C ILE A 158 16.43 -8.35 25.14
N CYS A 159 17.65 -8.40 25.71
CA CYS A 159 18.65 -7.37 25.41
C CYS A 159 20.13 -7.78 25.49
N ASN A 160 20.98 -6.98 24.84
CA ASN A 160 22.45 -7.01 24.95
C ASN A 160 23.13 -8.31 24.48
N PHE A 161 22.71 -8.90 23.35
CA PHE A 161 23.42 -10.03 22.73
C PHE A 161 23.15 -10.20 21.24
N GLN A 162 23.99 -11.01 20.60
CA GLN A 162 23.76 -11.52 19.25
C GLN A 162 23.01 -12.85 19.29
N LEU A 163 22.05 -13.05 18.40
CA LEU A 163 21.40 -14.33 18.13
C LEU A 163 21.84 -14.83 16.76
N LYS A 164 22.33 -16.06 16.66
CA LYS A 164 22.84 -16.64 15.40
C LYS A 164 22.10 -17.93 15.06
N LEU A 165 21.27 -17.89 14.02
CA LEU A 165 20.64 -19.08 13.46
C LEU A 165 21.63 -19.80 12.53
N ASP A 166 21.84 -21.09 12.81
CA ASP A 166 22.62 -21.97 11.95
C ASP A 166 21.75 -22.56 10.83
N ARG A 167 22.37 -22.95 9.71
CA ARG A 167 21.67 -23.29 8.47
C ARG A 167 20.80 -24.53 8.62
N SER A 168 19.50 -24.38 8.43
CA SER A 168 18.57 -25.51 8.25
C SER A 168 18.55 -25.99 6.79
N THR A 169 18.37 -27.30 6.56
CA THR A 169 18.41 -27.91 5.21
C THR A 169 17.03 -28.14 4.57
N ASP A 170 15.95 -28.22 5.36
CA ASP A 170 14.55 -28.09 4.92
C ASP A 170 13.68 -27.74 6.12
N VAL A 171 12.88 -26.67 6.03
CA VAL A 171 12.17 -26.07 7.19
C VAL A 171 10.66 -26.21 7.10
N ARG A 172 10.15 -27.02 6.17
CA ARG A 172 8.70 -27.15 5.92
C ARG A 172 7.91 -27.85 7.04
N LEU A 173 8.58 -28.45 8.03
CA LEU A 173 7.99 -29.03 9.24
C LEU A 173 8.93 -28.88 10.46
N ILE A 174 8.73 -27.87 11.30
CA ILE A 174 9.56 -27.64 12.51
C ILE A 174 9.06 -28.52 13.65
N ASN A 175 9.73 -29.65 13.94
CA ASN A 175 9.25 -30.59 14.98
C ASN A 175 7.77 -31.00 14.80
N GLY A 176 7.33 -31.12 13.54
CA GLY A 176 5.93 -31.40 13.16
C GLY A 176 5.00 -30.18 13.08
N ARG A 177 5.48 -28.98 13.39
CA ARG A 177 4.68 -27.75 13.51
C ARG A 177 4.63 -26.96 12.21
N THR A 178 3.42 -26.52 11.85
CA THR A 178 3.17 -25.58 10.75
C THR A 178 3.12 -24.15 11.28
N ARG A 179 3.93 -23.26 10.70
CA ARG A 179 3.85 -21.79 10.86
C ARG A 179 3.61 -21.17 9.49
N ILE A 180 2.63 -20.28 9.39
CA ILE A 180 2.25 -19.64 8.13
C ILE A 180 2.28 -18.12 8.30
N GLY A 181 3.04 -17.45 7.42
CA GLY A 181 3.05 -16.00 7.23
C GLY A 181 1.79 -15.51 6.51
N LEU A 182 1.64 -14.20 6.31
CA LEU A 182 0.40 -13.61 5.77
C LEU A 182 0.40 -13.52 4.24
N GLY A 183 1.53 -13.79 3.60
CA GLY A 183 1.55 -14.20 2.20
C GLY A 183 1.25 -15.69 1.99
N GLY A 184 1.17 -16.53 3.03
CA GLY A 184 0.94 -17.98 2.92
C GLY A 184 2.23 -18.80 2.86
N GLU A 185 3.37 -18.14 2.97
CA GLU A 185 4.68 -18.74 3.05
C GLU A 185 4.83 -19.54 4.37
N ILE A 186 5.56 -20.65 4.30
CA ILE A 186 5.91 -21.41 5.49
C ILE A 186 7.07 -20.68 6.19
N VAL A 187 6.90 -20.41 7.47
CA VAL A 187 7.92 -19.77 8.31
C VAL A 187 8.70 -20.85 9.06
N GLY A 188 10.02 -20.73 9.02
CA GLY A 188 10.98 -21.67 9.59
C GLY A 188 11.32 -21.42 11.06
N ASN A 189 12.50 -21.90 11.47
CA ASN A 189 13.08 -21.68 12.80
C ASN A 189 13.27 -20.19 13.08
N ALA A 190 12.96 -19.78 14.31
CA ALA A 190 12.98 -18.40 14.75
C ALA A 190 14.04 -18.18 15.83
N ALA A 191 14.79 -17.07 15.76
CA ALA A 191 15.76 -16.75 16.79
C ALA A 191 15.06 -16.43 18.13
N ILE A 192 13.89 -15.78 18.06
CA ILE A 192 12.98 -15.59 19.18
C ILE A 192 11.59 -16.04 18.71
N CYS A 193 10.88 -16.82 19.53
CA CYS A 193 9.53 -17.28 19.26
C CYS A 193 8.66 -17.05 20.51
N LEU A 194 7.61 -16.25 20.38
CA LEU A 194 6.75 -15.82 21.49
C LEU A 194 5.27 -16.16 21.22
N PRO A 195 4.44 -16.35 22.25
CA PRO A 195 3.00 -16.49 22.07
C PRO A 195 2.34 -15.15 21.72
N GLY A 196 1.21 -15.23 21.03
CA GLY A 196 0.20 -14.18 21.03
C GLY A 196 -0.71 -14.27 22.26
N GLN A 197 -1.38 -13.16 22.58
CA GLN A 197 -2.39 -13.10 23.62
C GLN A 197 -3.70 -13.74 23.14
N VAL A 198 -4.20 -14.72 23.89
CA VAL A 198 -5.56 -15.26 23.71
C VAL A 198 -6.44 -14.75 24.85
N GLY A 199 -7.40 -13.88 24.53
CA GLY A 199 -8.45 -13.45 25.48
C GLY A 199 -8.20 -12.16 26.26
N GLY A 200 -8.68 -11.04 25.71
CA GLY A 200 -9.71 -10.26 26.39
C GLY A 200 -9.35 -9.27 27.52
N THR A 201 -8.20 -9.34 28.17
CA THR A 201 -7.78 -8.28 29.12
C THR A 201 -6.57 -7.51 28.61
N ALA A 202 -6.80 -6.25 28.24
CA ALA A 202 -5.76 -5.27 27.96
C ALA A 202 -5.00 -4.95 29.27
N ARG A 203 -3.87 -5.63 29.47
CA ARG A 203 -2.83 -5.18 30.40
C ARG A 203 -1.90 -4.25 29.61
N ASN A 204 -1.24 -3.29 30.26
CA ASN A 204 -0.27 -2.40 29.59
C ASN A 204 1.04 -3.11 29.17
N THR A 205 1.02 -4.45 29.10
CA THR A 205 2.18 -5.31 28.91
C THR A 205 2.66 -5.30 27.47
N GLY A 206 3.96 -5.12 27.25
CA GLY A 206 4.58 -5.18 25.94
C GLY A 206 6.00 -5.75 26.00
N HIS A 207 6.35 -6.51 24.98
CA HIS A 207 7.69 -7.09 24.88
C HIS A 207 8.70 -6.00 24.47
N TYR A 208 9.89 -6.01 25.06
CA TYR A 208 10.92 -4.99 24.87
C TYR A 208 12.21 -5.61 24.35
N PHE A 209 12.61 -5.22 23.15
CA PHE A 209 13.84 -5.70 22.49
C PHE A 209 14.83 -4.56 22.37
N ASP A 210 16.05 -4.74 22.85
CA ASP A 210 17.03 -3.65 22.94
C ASP A 210 18.47 -4.13 22.81
N ASN A 211 19.27 -3.43 22.02
CA ASN A 211 20.66 -3.78 21.72
C ASN A 211 20.82 -5.27 21.33
N LEU A 212 20.14 -5.67 20.26
CA LEU A 212 20.17 -7.01 19.69
C LEU A 212 20.70 -7.00 18.27
N SER A 213 21.41 -8.05 17.87
CA SER A 213 21.76 -8.33 16.47
C SER A 213 21.48 -9.79 16.17
N ILE A 214 20.44 -10.03 15.39
CA ILE A 214 19.98 -11.36 14.98
C ILE A 214 20.55 -11.63 13.59
N GLN A 215 21.13 -12.80 13.35
CA GLN A 215 21.69 -13.11 12.04
C GLN A 215 21.68 -14.60 11.67
N ARG A 216 21.73 -14.90 10.36
CA ARG A 216 22.12 -16.23 9.87
C ARG A 216 23.64 -16.43 9.99
N LEU A 217 24.07 -17.69 9.96
CA LEU A 217 25.46 -18.11 9.74
C LEU A 217 25.66 -18.60 8.30
N GLY A 218 26.67 -18.04 7.62
CA GLY A 218 27.09 -18.43 6.27
C GLY A 218 26.55 -17.51 5.16
N ASP A 219 27.31 -17.47 4.05
CA ASP A 219 26.99 -16.66 2.87
C ASP A 219 25.84 -17.29 2.04
N ASP A 220 25.15 -16.45 1.27
CA ASP A 220 23.80 -16.69 0.75
C ASP A 220 23.60 -17.91 -0.19
N LYS A 221 22.40 -18.52 -0.17
CA LYS A 221 21.33 -18.21 -1.17
C LYS A 221 20.08 -19.12 -1.15
N ASP A 222 20.09 -20.26 -0.47
CA ASP A 222 19.05 -21.31 -0.69
C ASP A 222 18.38 -21.87 0.58
N GLY A 223 18.41 -21.14 1.70
CA GLY A 223 17.52 -21.40 2.84
C GLY A 223 16.10 -20.90 2.54
N TYR A 224 15.08 -21.62 3.04
CA TYR A 224 13.68 -21.20 2.96
C TYR A 224 13.06 -21.11 4.35
N GLY A 225 13.13 -19.92 4.96
CA GLY A 225 12.14 -19.46 5.94
C GLY A 225 12.68 -19.04 7.32
N ASP A 226 13.99 -18.90 7.51
CA ASP A 226 14.55 -18.52 8.81
C ASP A 226 13.98 -17.18 9.31
N CYS A 227 13.53 -17.08 10.56
CA CYS A 227 12.88 -15.89 11.13
C CYS A 227 13.67 -15.26 12.28
N GLY A 228 13.70 -13.94 12.41
CA GLY A 228 14.30 -13.29 13.58
C GLY A 228 13.40 -13.41 14.81
N ILE A 229 12.19 -12.85 14.76
CA ILE A 229 11.23 -12.86 15.88
C ILE A 229 9.86 -13.35 15.40
N PHE A 230 9.52 -14.61 15.66
CA PHE A 230 8.17 -15.14 15.41
C PHE A 230 7.23 -14.86 16.60
N TYR A 231 5.97 -14.53 16.32
CA TYR A 231 4.89 -14.57 17.30
C TYR A 231 3.78 -15.51 16.84
N ALA A 232 3.39 -16.45 17.69
CA ALA A 232 2.23 -17.29 17.49
C ALA A 232 0.94 -16.53 17.88
N GLY A 233 0.57 -15.51 17.10
CA GLY A 233 -0.64 -14.69 17.29
C GLY A 233 -0.41 -13.27 17.86
N PRO A 234 -1.49 -12.51 18.13
CA PRO A 234 -1.43 -11.07 18.45
C PRO A 234 -0.53 -10.74 19.64
N ALA A 235 0.47 -9.88 19.42
CA ALA A 235 1.12 -9.17 20.52
C ALA A 235 0.30 -7.91 20.86
N TYR A 236 0.05 -7.65 22.14
CA TYR A 236 -0.65 -6.42 22.57
C TYR A 236 0.16 -5.16 22.30
N ARG A 237 1.47 -5.22 22.56
CA ARG A 237 2.45 -4.15 22.33
C ARG A 237 3.84 -4.76 22.10
N ILE A 238 4.56 -4.22 21.13
CA ILE A 238 5.97 -4.52 20.88
C ILE A 238 6.73 -3.20 20.96
N ASN A 239 7.82 -3.18 21.71
CA ASN A 239 8.71 -2.03 21.86
C ASN A 239 10.11 -2.41 21.38
N PHE A 240 10.68 -1.59 20.53
CA PHE A 240 12.10 -1.63 20.19
C PHE A 240 12.77 -0.47 20.93
N GLY A 241 13.84 -0.77 21.66
CA GLY A 241 14.61 0.18 22.47
C GLY A 241 15.58 0.97 21.61
N SER A 242 16.86 0.66 21.73
CA SER A 242 17.96 1.33 21.02
C SER A 242 18.12 0.77 19.61
N ILE A 243 18.76 -0.40 19.47
CA ILE A 243 19.07 -1.04 18.18
C ILE A 243 18.63 -2.49 18.22
N VAL A 244 17.85 -2.93 17.24
CA VAL A 244 17.49 -4.34 17.01
C VAL A 244 17.69 -4.65 15.53
N GLU A 245 18.80 -5.29 15.22
CA GLU A 245 19.28 -5.55 13.87
C GLU A 245 19.00 -7.01 13.45
N VAL A 246 18.69 -7.27 12.17
CA VAL A 246 18.24 -8.61 11.70
C VAL A 246 18.78 -9.00 10.31
N ARG A 247 19.99 -9.56 10.26
CA ARG A 247 20.77 -9.79 9.02
C ARG A 247 20.71 -11.22 8.46
N GLY A 248 20.73 -11.36 7.15
CA GLY A 248 20.89 -12.64 6.43
C GLY A 248 19.75 -13.65 6.56
N LEU A 249 18.59 -13.30 7.13
CA LEU A 249 17.45 -14.20 7.31
C LEU A 249 16.48 -14.18 6.10
N ASP A 250 15.47 -15.06 6.09
CA ASP A 250 14.38 -14.95 5.11
C ASP A 250 13.20 -14.16 5.66
N TYR A 251 13.05 -14.13 7.00
CA TYR A 251 12.11 -13.30 7.75
C TYR A 251 12.79 -12.55 8.94
N GLY A 252 12.42 -11.30 9.18
CA GLY A 252 12.90 -10.44 10.25
C GLY A 252 12.11 -10.60 11.55
N ILE A 253 10.81 -10.36 11.50
CA ILE A 253 9.83 -10.46 12.59
C ILE A 253 8.53 -10.93 11.95
N VAL A 254 7.92 -12.03 12.39
CA VAL A 254 6.65 -12.52 11.85
C VAL A 254 5.69 -12.80 13.00
N VAL A 255 4.67 -11.98 13.22
CA VAL A 255 3.49 -12.48 13.95
C VAL A 255 2.75 -13.34 12.97
N GLY A 256 2.71 -14.65 13.15
CA GLY A 256 2.14 -15.61 12.21
C GLY A 256 0.91 -16.33 12.74
N THR A 257 0.38 -17.23 11.91
CA THR A 257 -0.56 -18.27 12.35
C THR A 257 0.19 -19.56 12.65
N SER A 258 -0.29 -20.34 13.61
CA SER A 258 0.29 -21.64 13.96
C SER A 258 -0.78 -22.55 14.57
N GLU A 259 -0.61 -23.84 14.34
CA GLU A 259 -1.44 -24.90 14.93
C GLU A 259 -1.46 -24.94 16.47
N LEU A 260 -0.48 -24.31 17.13
CA LEU A 260 -0.33 -24.24 18.59
C LEU A 260 -1.18 -23.14 19.26
N VAL A 261 -2.04 -22.48 18.49
CA VAL A 261 -2.88 -21.37 18.96
C VAL A 261 -4.33 -21.66 18.63
N ALA A 262 -5.13 -21.92 19.65
CA ALA A 262 -6.57 -22.12 19.50
C ALA A 262 -7.21 -20.88 18.87
N GLY A 263 -7.93 -21.07 17.75
CA GLY A 263 -8.50 -19.97 16.96
C GLY A 263 -7.55 -19.32 15.93
N MET A 264 -6.28 -19.75 15.84
CA MET A 264 -5.36 -19.31 14.77
C MET A 264 -4.68 -20.48 14.04
N LYS A 265 -5.25 -21.70 14.11
CA LYS A 265 -4.76 -22.86 13.36
C LYS A 265 -4.99 -22.64 11.85
N PRO A 266 -3.96 -22.58 11.00
CA PRO A 266 -4.14 -22.49 9.56
C PRO A 266 -4.73 -23.81 9.03
N LEU A 267 -5.87 -23.75 8.35
CA LEU A 267 -6.49 -24.92 7.74
C LEU A 267 -6.10 -25.01 6.28
N LYS A 268 -5.31 -26.03 5.91
CA LYS A 268 -4.96 -26.28 4.51
C LYS A 268 -6.20 -26.70 3.72
N ALA A 269 -6.48 -25.95 2.66
CA ALA A 269 -7.59 -26.14 1.74
C ALA A 269 -7.07 -26.47 0.33
N ALA A 270 -7.85 -27.21 -0.44
CA ALA A 270 -7.60 -27.45 -1.86
C ALA A 270 -8.93 -27.66 -2.61
N PRO A 271 -9.08 -27.17 -3.86
CA PRO A 271 -10.23 -27.51 -4.69
C PRO A 271 -10.24 -29.01 -5.05
N PRO A 272 -11.39 -29.61 -5.35
CA PRO A 272 -11.52 -31.05 -5.65
C PRO A 272 -10.90 -31.52 -7.00
N GLY A 273 -10.24 -30.65 -7.76
CA GLY A 273 -9.62 -30.97 -9.06
C GLY A 273 -9.87 -29.91 -10.12
N THR A 274 -9.42 -30.16 -11.35
CA THR A 274 -9.50 -29.20 -12.47
C THR A 274 -10.93 -28.92 -12.91
N GLY A 275 -11.40 -27.69 -12.65
CA GLY A 275 -12.69 -27.17 -13.07
C GLY A 275 -13.01 -25.87 -12.32
N SER A 276 -14.04 -25.13 -12.74
CA SER A 276 -14.60 -24.09 -11.88
C SER A 276 -15.36 -24.78 -10.75
N THR A 277 -14.94 -24.55 -9.52
CA THR A 277 -15.52 -25.17 -8.33
C THR A 277 -15.82 -24.10 -7.31
N THR A 278 -16.88 -24.32 -6.52
CA THR A 278 -17.26 -23.47 -5.38
C THR A 278 -16.82 -24.07 -4.05
N ILE A 279 -16.21 -25.27 -4.07
CA ILE A 279 -15.92 -26.12 -2.92
C ILE A 279 -14.41 -26.13 -2.65
N LEU A 280 -14.05 -25.90 -1.39
CA LEU A 280 -12.72 -26.11 -0.84
C LEU A 280 -12.75 -27.35 0.06
N ASN A 281 -11.97 -28.37 -0.26
CA ASN A 281 -11.74 -29.53 0.60
C ASN A 281 -10.68 -29.19 1.65
N CYS A 282 -10.94 -29.52 2.90
CA CYS A 282 -10.07 -29.25 4.03
C CYS A 282 -9.38 -30.55 4.49
N ALA A 283 -8.04 -30.56 4.50
CA ALA A 283 -7.28 -31.78 4.78
C ALA A 283 -7.19 -32.08 6.29
N ASN A 284 -7.75 -33.23 6.70
CA ASN A 284 -7.60 -33.93 7.97
C ASN A 284 -7.98 -33.21 9.30
N THR A 285 -8.81 -33.93 10.07
CA THR A 285 -9.14 -33.77 11.50
C THR A 285 -9.76 -32.44 11.96
N GLY A 286 -11.08 -32.37 11.79
CA GLY A 286 -11.97 -31.45 12.52
C GLY A 286 -12.08 -30.08 11.89
N LEU A 287 -13.14 -29.83 11.13
CA LEU A 287 -13.48 -28.49 10.68
C LEU A 287 -13.84 -27.63 11.89
N ILE A 288 -13.11 -26.53 12.07
CA ILE A 288 -13.27 -25.56 13.16
C ILE A 288 -14.28 -24.46 12.75
N PHE A 289 -14.78 -24.48 11.51
CA PHE A 289 -15.56 -23.41 10.91
C PHE A 289 -17.06 -23.71 10.82
N ALA A 290 -17.88 -22.73 11.20
CA ALA A 290 -19.34 -22.77 11.08
C ALA A 290 -19.86 -21.83 9.96
N ASN A 291 -21.05 -22.12 9.44
CA ASN A 291 -21.70 -21.25 8.46
C ASN A 291 -21.97 -19.84 9.03
N GLY A 292 -21.64 -18.81 8.26
CA GLY A 292 -21.75 -17.41 8.68
C GLY A 292 -20.51 -16.86 9.39
N GLU A 293 -19.52 -17.70 9.73
CA GLU A 293 -18.22 -17.21 10.21
C GLU A 293 -17.43 -16.56 9.08
N GLN A 294 -16.66 -15.53 9.43
CA GLN A 294 -15.71 -14.92 8.49
C GLN A 294 -14.37 -15.65 8.54
N VAL A 295 -13.73 -15.77 7.38
CA VAL A 295 -12.35 -16.27 7.22
C VAL A 295 -11.55 -15.32 6.34
N ALA A 296 -10.25 -15.24 6.61
CA ALA A 296 -9.27 -14.67 5.69
C ALA A 296 -8.69 -15.81 4.82
N LEU A 297 -8.51 -15.51 3.54
CA LEU A 297 -7.92 -16.43 2.56
C LEU A 297 -6.43 -16.10 2.36
N ILE A 298 -5.54 -17.04 2.63
CA ILE A 298 -4.09 -16.83 2.53
C ILE A 298 -3.51 -17.77 1.45
N PHE A 299 -2.78 -17.20 0.48
CA PHE A 299 -1.97 -17.90 -0.52
C PHE A 299 -0.96 -16.92 -1.16
N ASP A 300 0.21 -17.40 -1.61
CA ASP A 300 1.21 -16.57 -2.28
C ASP A 300 0.76 -16.33 -3.74
N PRO A 301 0.61 -15.08 -4.21
CA PRO A 301 0.36 -14.78 -5.62
C PRO A 301 1.38 -15.41 -6.58
N ALA A 302 2.61 -15.68 -6.14
CA ALA A 302 3.66 -16.32 -6.93
C ALA A 302 3.37 -17.80 -7.25
N ASP A 303 2.61 -18.51 -6.42
CA ASP A 303 2.16 -19.89 -6.68
C ASP A 303 0.99 -19.95 -7.69
N GLY A 304 0.56 -18.79 -8.21
CA GLY A 304 -0.47 -18.66 -9.25
C GLY A 304 -1.80 -18.11 -8.71
N ALA A 305 -2.34 -17.11 -9.41
CA ALA A 305 -3.57 -16.42 -9.02
C ALA A 305 -4.81 -17.32 -9.09
N VAL A 306 -5.63 -17.30 -8.05
CA VAL A 306 -6.94 -17.96 -8.03
C VAL A 306 -7.98 -17.06 -8.69
N THR A 307 -8.37 -17.35 -9.93
CA THR A 307 -9.42 -16.58 -10.60
C THR A 307 -10.73 -16.70 -9.81
N GLY A 308 -11.33 -15.56 -9.45
CA GLY A 308 -12.59 -15.49 -8.67
C GLY A 308 -12.41 -15.24 -7.18
N LEU A 309 -11.23 -15.49 -6.61
CA LEU A 309 -10.89 -15.13 -5.23
C LEU A 309 -9.73 -14.14 -5.20
N ILE A 310 -9.75 -13.24 -4.22
CA ILE A 310 -8.73 -12.22 -4.01
C ILE A 310 -7.95 -12.65 -2.77
N PRO A 311 -6.60 -12.76 -2.83
CA PRO A 311 -5.80 -13.10 -1.66
C PRO A 311 -6.01 -12.06 -0.56
N ARG A 312 -5.92 -12.48 0.70
CA ARG A 312 -6.04 -11.65 1.91
C ARG A 312 -7.39 -10.91 2.06
N THR A 313 -8.39 -11.29 1.25
CA THR A 313 -9.76 -10.78 1.35
C THR A 313 -10.58 -11.62 2.33
N ARG A 314 -11.58 -10.99 2.98
CA ARG A 314 -12.52 -11.72 3.83
C ARG A 314 -13.60 -12.40 3.00
N TYR A 315 -13.90 -13.62 3.39
CA TYR A 315 -15.04 -14.39 2.90
C TYR A 315 -15.85 -14.91 4.07
N PHE A 316 -17.13 -15.14 3.84
CA PHE A 316 -17.99 -15.85 4.78
C PHE A 316 -18.02 -17.34 4.40
N ILE A 317 -17.90 -18.19 5.41
CA ILE A 317 -18.10 -19.63 5.27
C ILE A 317 -19.58 -19.89 5.00
N VAL A 318 -19.86 -20.59 3.90
CA VAL A 318 -21.18 -21.11 3.56
C VAL A 318 -21.08 -22.59 3.17
N ASN A 319 -22.16 -23.34 3.38
CA ASN A 319 -22.25 -24.78 3.09
C ASN A 319 -21.08 -25.63 3.66
N ALA A 320 -20.63 -25.30 4.87
CA ALA A 320 -19.63 -26.09 5.60
C ALA A 320 -20.12 -27.52 5.89
N THR A 321 -19.21 -28.48 5.74
CA THR A 321 -19.40 -29.90 6.07
C THR A 321 -18.39 -30.34 7.14
N THR A 322 -18.09 -31.64 7.26
CA THR A 322 -16.99 -32.13 8.12
C THR A 322 -15.62 -32.10 7.44
N THR A 323 -15.56 -31.97 6.11
CA THR A 323 -14.32 -32.03 5.30
C THR A 323 -14.24 -30.99 4.18
N SER A 324 -15.21 -30.08 4.05
CA SER A 324 -15.22 -29.04 3.03
C SER A 324 -16.01 -27.79 3.43
N VAL A 325 -15.73 -26.68 2.76
CA VAL A 325 -16.44 -25.40 2.90
C VAL A 325 -16.62 -24.72 1.53
N GLN A 326 -17.49 -23.72 1.46
CA GLN A 326 -17.58 -22.78 0.34
C GLN A 326 -17.43 -21.34 0.86
N LEU A 327 -17.07 -20.41 -0.04
CA LEU A 327 -16.79 -19.01 0.31
C LEU A 327 -17.82 -18.07 -0.34
N ALA A 328 -18.33 -17.09 0.42
CA ALA A 328 -19.24 -16.04 -0.08
C ALA A 328 -18.71 -14.63 0.27
N ALA A 329 -19.08 -13.62 -0.52
CA ALA A 329 -18.69 -12.22 -0.28
C ALA A 329 -19.48 -11.57 0.87
N THR A 330 -20.65 -12.11 1.22
CA THR A 330 -21.56 -11.61 2.26
C THR A 330 -22.04 -12.76 3.15
N SER A 331 -22.45 -12.44 4.39
CA SER A 331 -22.99 -13.46 5.31
C SER A 331 -24.26 -14.07 4.73
N GLY A 332 -24.29 -15.40 4.60
CA GLY A 332 -25.38 -16.13 3.94
C GLY A 332 -25.50 -15.87 2.43
N GLY A 333 -24.51 -15.23 1.80
CA GLY A 333 -24.50 -14.95 0.37
C GLY A 333 -24.23 -16.18 -0.50
N THR A 334 -24.39 -16.02 -1.82
CA THR A 334 -24.09 -17.05 -2.80
C THR A 334 -22.61 -17.42 -2.79
N ALA A 335 -22.31 -18.72 -2.90
CA ALA A 335 -20.94 -19.21 -3.04
C ALA A 335 -20.27 -18.67 -4.30
N ILE A 336 -19.03 -18.20 -4.16
CA ILE A 336 -18.20 -17.66 -5.23
C ILE A 336 -17.59 -18.82 -6.03
N SER A 337 -17.74 -18.78 -7.35
CA SER A 337 -17.05 -19.68 -8.26
C SER A 337 -15.60 -19.27 -8.44
N PHE A 338 -14.68 -20.21 -8.33
CA PHE A 338 -13.25 -19.98 -8.57
C PHE A 338 -12.63 -21.09 -9.41
N SER A 339 -11.46 -20.81 -9.99
CA SER A 339 -10.63 -21.81 -10.68
C SER A 339 -9.19 -21.71 -10.19
N THR A 340 -8.57 -22.85 -9.88
CA THR A 340 -7.19 -22.90 -9.38
C THR A 340 -6.45 -24.10 -9.96
N SER A 341 -5.12 -23.99 -10.00
CA SER A 341 -4.17 -25.09 -10.21
C SER A 341 -3.24 -25.30 -9.01
N ASN A 342 -3.50 -24.64 -7.87
CA ASN A 342 -2.52 -24.40 -6.80
C ASN A 342 -2.89 -25.18 -5.50
N PRO A 343 -1.98 -25.99 -4.93
CA PRO A 343 -2.22 -26.79 -3.74
C PRO A 343 -2.00 -26.06 -2.39
N ASN A 344 -1.62 -24.79 -2.36
CA ASN A 344 -1.18 -24.06 -1.15
C ASN A 344 -2.17 -22.97 -0.70
N LEU A 345 -3.45 -23.32 -0.55
CA LEU A 345 -4.47 -22.43 -0.01
C LEU A 345 -4.65 -22.66 1.50
N PHE A 346 -4.70 -21.59 2.29
CA PHE A 346 -4.98 -21.66 3.72
C PHE A 346 -6.18 -20.80 4.11
N LEU A 347 -7.06 -21.38 4.93
CA LEU A 347 -8.19 -20.69 5.57
C LEU A 347 -7.87 -20.40 7.03
N VAL A 348 -8.16 -19.17 7.46
CA VAL A 348 -7.83 -18.69 8.80
C VAL A 348 -9.05 -17.97 9.41
N PRO A 349 -9.45 -18.22 10.68
CA PRO A 349 -10.62 -17.59 11.30
C PRO A 349 -10.51 -16.07 11.40
N ALA A 350 -11.62 -15.34 11.22
CA ALA A 350 -11.64 -13.91 11.50
C ALA A 350 -11.40 -13.64 13.00
N GLY A 351 -10.32 -12.92 13.29
CA GLY A 351 -9.73 -12.78 14.63
C GLY A 351 -8.27 -13.22 14.68
N ALA A 352 -7.83 -13.98 13.68
CA ALA A 352 -6.45 -14.37 13.44
C ALA A 352 -5.85 -13.57 12.27
N ASN A 353 -4.92 -12.66 12.57
CA ASN A 353 -4.20 -11.84 11.57
C ASN A 353 -2.65 -11.98 11.84
N CYS A 354 -1.71 -11.34 11.11
CA CYS A 354 -0.26 -11.65 11.23
C CYS A 354 0.75 -10.61 10.61
N ILE A 355 1.81 -10.07 11.28
CA ILE A 355 2.92 -9.30 10.61
C ILE A 355 3.97 -10.23 10.04
N GLU A 356 4.77 -9.80 9.06
CA GLU A 356 5.75 -10.67 8.41
C GLU A 356 6.90 -9.88 7.71
N TYR A 357 8.06 -9.61 8.36
CA TYR A 357 9.24 -8.80 7.92
C TYR A 357 10.44 -9.60 7.29
N ALA A 358 11.47 -8.95 6.65
CA ALA A 358 12.86 -9.29 6.19
C ALA A 358 13.45 -8.48 4.96
N CYS A 359 14.63 -7.81 4.96
CA CYS A 359 15.03 -6.95 3.79
C CYS A 359 16.55 -6.80 3.53
N ASP A 360 17.13 -7.11 2.36
CA ASP A 360 18.58 -7.09 2.01
C ASP A 360 18.85 -6.23 0.76
N GLU A 361 19.94 -5.46 0.56
CA GLU A 361 21.08 -4.96 1.38
C GLU A 361 21.32 -3.44 0.98
N TRP A 362 22.24 -2.60 1.51
CA TRP A 362 23.53 -2.81 2.17
C TRP A 362 24.07 -1.59 3.00
N ALA A 363 24.90 -1.89 4.02
CA ALA A 363 25.95 -1.05 4.67
C ALA A 363 25.62 0.26 5.44
N ALA A 364 26.13 0.26 6.69
CA ALA A 364 26.54 1.38 7.55
C ALA A 364 25.47 2.25 8.26
N GLU A 365 25.46 2.10 9.60
CA GLU A 365 25.02 3.10 10.59
C GLU A 365 23.59 3.67 10.46
N HIS A 366 22.59 2.86 10.84
CA HIS A 366 21.71 3.09 12.01
C HIS A 366 20.48 2.15 11.96
N LEU A 367 19.89 1.86 13.12
CA LEU A 367 18.43 1.70 13.30
C LEU A 367 17.68 0.61 12.49
N ILE A 368 17.22 -0.44 13.20
CA ILE A 368 16.45 -1.61 12.70
C ILE A 368 16.89 -2.07 11.29
N THR A 369 18.20 -2.19 11.11
CA THR A 369 18.82 -2.76 9.91
C THR A 369 18.49 -4.24 9.80
N ALA A 370 17.38 -4.57 9.16
CA ALA A 370 17.23 -5.89 8.58
C ALA A 370 18.08 -5.96 7.29
N LEU A 371 18.76 -7.10 7.05
CA LEU A 371 19.53 -7.46 5.83
C LEU A 371 19.06 -8.85 5.31
N SER A 372 17.76 -9.07 5.15
CA SER A 372 17.05 -10.37 4.97
C SER A 372 16.10 -10.41 3.73
N ARG A 373 15.41 -11.49 3.34
CA ARG A 373 14.82 -11.56 1.96
C ARG A 373 13.41 -11.02 1.64
N ARG A 374 12.44 -10.89 2.58
CA ARG A 374 11.05 -10.36 2.31
C ARG A 374 10.39 -9.55 3.47
N VAL A 375 10.30 -8.20 3.41
CA VAL A 375 9.81 -7.35 4.54
C VAL A 375 8.34 -7.09 4.39
N GLY A 376 7.57 -7.31 5.43
CA GLY A 376 6.26 -6.72 5.63
C GLY A 376 5.68 -6.77 7.05
N LEU A 377 4.34 -6.66 7.06
CA LEU A 377 3.46 -6.37 8.21
C LEU A 377 2.10 -7.14 8.04
N SER A 378 1.05 -6.84 8.82
CA SER A 378 -0.34 -7.43 8.84
C SER A 378 -0.92 -7.94 10.19
N VAL A 379 -0.40 -7.49 11.34
CA VAL A 379 -0.75 -8.03 12.69
C VAL A 379 -2.24 -8.04 13.04
N PRO A 380 -2.68 -8.99 13.88
CA PRO A 380 -3.98 -8.86 14.50
C PRO A 380 -3.98 -7.79 15.55
N ASN A 381 -4.88 -6.82 15.35
CA ASN A 381 -5.60 -6.26 16.48
C ASN A 381 -4.71 -5.53 17.51
N LEU A 382 -3.66 -4.85 17.02
CA LEU A 382 -2.84 -3.96 17.85
C LEU A 382 -3.68 -2.82 18.39
N ALA A 383 -3.57 -2.60 19.70
CA ALA A 383 -4.10 -1.39 20.32
C ALA A 383 -3.22 -0.16 20.04
N GLN A 384 -1.91 -0.36 19.78
CA GLN A 384 -1.00 0.67 19.26
C GLN A 384 0.34 0.01 18.89
N SER A 385 0.91 0.37 17.74
CA SER A 385 2.35 0.20 17.49
C SER A 385 2.94 1.55 17.14
N VAL A 386 4.03 1.91 17.82
CA VAL A 386 4.83 3.10 17.52
C VAL A 386 6.24 2.63 17.17
N PHE A 387 6.58 2.77 15.90
CA PHE A 387 7.96 2.72 15.43
C PHE A 387 8.47 4.16 15.43
N ASN A 388 9.68 4.40 15.94
CA ASN A 388 10.25 5.74 15.89
C ASN A 388 10.72 6.03 14.47
N THR A 389 12.01 5.89 14.18
CA THR A 389 12.47 5.73 12.79
C THR A 389 12.44 4.22 12.46
N PHE A 390 11.95 3.86 11.28
CA PHE A 390 12.06 2.52 10.68
C PHE A 390 13.00 2.64 9.48
N GLY A 391 14.18 2.02 9.55
CA GLY A 391 15.19 2.05 8.50
C GLY A 391 15.20 0.74 7.72
N CYS A 392 15.29 0.82 6.39
CA CYS A 392 15.38 -0.35 5.53
C CYS A 392 16.24 -0.06 4.28
N GLN A 393 17.34 -0.77 4.13
CA GLN A 393 18.19 -0.77 2.94
C GLN A 393 18.02 -2.11 2.21
N SER A 394 17.24 -2.13 1.12
CA SER A 394 16.95 -3.38 0.42
C SER A 394 16.45 -3.25 -1.02
N TYR A 395 16.58 -4.34 -1.78
CA TYR A 395 15.89 -4.58 -3.05
C TYR A 395 14.36 -4.42 -2.96
N LYS A 396 13.72 -4.83 -1.85
CA LYS A 396 12.26 -4.70 -1.68
C LYS A 396 11.80 -4.62 -0.22
N VAL A 397 10.98 -3.62 0.06
CA VAL A 397 10.22 -3.41 1.30
C VAL A 397 8.73 -3.66 1.02
N ALA A 398 7.96 -4.24 1.95
CA ALA A 398 6.53 -4.51 1.77
C ALA A 398 5.69 -4.47 3.06
N VAL A 399 5.65 -3.35 3.79
CA VAL A 399 4.85 -3.13 5.03
C VAL A 399 3.32 -3.32 4.85
N ARG A 400 2.73 -4.45 5.30
CA ARG A 400 1.30 -4.78 5.06
C ARG A 400 0.31 -4.67 6.26
N VAL A 401 0.06 -3.56 6.95
CA VAL A 401 -0.88 -3.49 8.12
C VAL A 401 -2.37 -3.82 7.82
N MET A 402 -2.76 -5.10 7.70
CA MET A 402 -4.18 -5.48 7.56
C MET A 402 -4.93 -5.49 8.89
N ALA A 403 -5.62 -4.39 9.19
CA ALA A 403 -6.59 -4.37 10.27
C ALA A 403 -7.94 -4.94 9.77
N PHE A 404 -8.34 -6.08 10.32
CA PHE A 404 -9.67 -6.64 10.13
C PHE A 404 -10.58 -6.21 11.31
N PRO A 405 -11.35 -5.09 11.23
CA PRO A 405 -12.32 -4.73 12.26
C PRO A 405 -13.28 -5.90 12.56
N SER A 406 -13.39 -6.22 13.84
CA SER A 406 -14.29 -7.25 14.39
C SER A 406 -15.62 -6.62 14.76
N ALA A 407 -16.72 -7.33 14.48
CA ALA A 407 -18.06 -6.88 14.86
C ALA A 407 -18.34 -6.95 16.38
N VAL A 408 -17.45 -7.58 17.17
CA VAL A 408 -17.74 -7.97 18.56
C VAL A 408 -16.91 -7.18 19.59
N ARG A 409 -15.74 -6.64 19.20
CA ARG A 409 -14.89 -5.68 19.96
C ARG A 409 -13.67 -5.30 19.13
N TYR A 410 -12.99 -4.24 19.56
CA TYR A 410 -11.80 -3.61 18.96
C TYR A 410 -12.10 -2.77 17.72
N GLU A 411 -12.20 -1.46 17.95
CA GLU A 411 -11.95 -0.47 16.91
C GLU A 411 -10.46 -0.56 16.51
N PRO A 412 -10.13 -0.56 15.20
CA PRO A 412 -8.75 -0.48 14.77
C PRO A 412 -8.10 0.80 15.31
N ARG A 413 -6.89 0.66 15.84
CA ARG A 413 -6.04 1.77 16.28
C ARG A 413 -4.79 1.83 15.41
N SER A 414 -4.20 3.01 15.33
CA SER A 414 -3.12 3.32 14.37
C SER A 414 -1.86 2.50 14.59
N VAL A 415 -1.25 2.11 13.47
CA VAL A 415 0.20 1.85 13.42
C VAL A 415 0.86 3.16 13.02
N GLU A 416 1.73 3.66 13.88
CA GLU A 416 2.43 4.92 13.74
C GLU A 416 3.92 4.70 13.52
N PHE A 417 4.45 5.32 12.47
CA PHE A 417 5.88 5.46 12.20
C PHE A 417 6.21 6.95 12.33
N SER A 418 7.13 7.35 13.23
CA SER A 418 7.64 8.74 13.21
C SER A 418 8.33 9.00 11.87
N GLU A 419 9.12 8.04 11.41
CA GLU A 419 9.79 8.08 10.12
C GLU A 419 9.89 6.68 9.51
N MET A 420 9.68 6.57 8.21
CA MET A 420 9.93 5.37 7.42
C MET A 420 11.02 5.69 6.41
N TYR A 421 12.26 5.40 6.77
CA TYR A 421 13.42 5.60 5.91
C TYR A 421 13.68 4.35 5.08
N THR A 422 13.61 4.51 3.77
CA THR A 422 13.89 3.46 2.79
C THR A 422 14.95 4.02 1.85
N GLU A 423 16.13 3.42 1.82
CA GLU A 423 17.22 3.83 0.92
C GLU A 423 17.24 2.93 -0.31
N GLY A 424 17.15 3.55 -1.51
CA GLY A 424 17.06 2.83 -2.78
C GLY A 424 18.25 1.89 -3.00
N PRO A 425 18.11 0.82 -3.79
CA PRO A 425 19.21 -0.09 -4.05
C PRO A 425 20.39 0.67 -4.67
N LEU A 426 21.51 0.76 -3.92
CA LEU A 426 22.79 1.29 -4.40
C LEU A 426 23.35 0.49 -5.60
N ASN A 427 22.78 -0.70 -5.85
CA ASN A 427 23.11 -1.57 -6.97
C ASN A 427 22.51 -1.06 -8.29
N SER A 428 23.37 -0.86 -9.29
CA SER A 428 23.01 -0.35 -10.63
C SER A 428 22.13 -1.29 -11.47
N ALA A 429 21.91 -2.53 -11.03
CA ALA A 429 21.20 -3.57 -11.79
C ALA A 429 19.66 -3.58 -11.65
N VAL A 430 19.07 -2.76 -10.77
CA VAL A 430 17.65 -2.84 -10.40
C VAL A 430 16.81 -1.74 -11.10
N VAL A 431 15.88 -2.15 -11.97
CA VAL A 431 15.02 -1.24 -12.76
C VAL A 431 13.60 -1.83 -12.83
N ASN A 432 12.57 -0.98 -12.78
CA ASN A 432 11.15 -1.34 -12.89
C ASN A 432 10.65 -2.28 -11.76
N GLN A 433 11.17 -2.14 -10.54
CA GLN A 433 10.76 -2.99 -9.41
C GLN A 433 9.92 -2.24 -8.37
N GLU A 434 9.01 -2.99 -7.73
CA GLU A 434 8.26 -2.53 -6.56
C GLU A 434 9.21 -2.45 -5.38
N TYR A 435 9.55 -1.23 -5.01
CA TYR A 435 10.56 -0.91 -4.01
C TYR A 435 9.97 -0.88 -2.60
N ALA A 436 8.78 -0.29 -2.43
CA ALA A 436 8.04 -0.30 -1.17
C ALA A 436 6.56 -0.61 -1.42
N LEU A 437 6.04 -1.70 -0.88
CA LEU A 437 4.61 -2.03 -0.88
C LEU A 437 4.01 -1.74 0.50
N ILE A 438 3.09 -0.81 0.60
CA ILE A 438 2.37 -0.50 1.84
C ILE A 438 0.92 -0.95 1.68
N GLU A 439 0.51 -1.99 2.40
CA GLU A 439 -0.84 -2.56 2.35
C GLU A 439 -1.55 -2.35 3.68
N GLY A 440 -2.88 -2.15 3.71
CA GLY A 440 -3.59 -2.12 4.99
C GLY A 440 -4.74 -1.14 5.16
N THR A 441 -4.97 -0.69 6.40
CA THR A 441 -5.88 0.41 6.71
C THR A 441 -5.46 1.19 7.97
N GLN A 442 -5.74 2.49 8.02
CA GLN A 442 -5.45 3.40 9.15
C GLN A 442 -3.98 3.40 9.61
N ILE A 443 -3.05 3.30 8.66
CA ILE A 443 -1.62 3.49 8.91
C ILE A 443 -1.35 5.00 9.03
N ARG A 444 -0.46 5.40 9.94
CA ARG A 444 0.07 6.76 10.02
C ARG A 444 1.59 6.73 9.89
N VAL A 445 2.11 7.58 9.02
CA VAL A 445 3.55 7.68 8.74
C VAL A 445 3.91 9.16 8.73
N ALA A 446 4.60 9.69 9.74
CA ALA A 446 4.82 11.13 9.85
C ALA A 446 5.88 11.65 8.86
N ASN A 447 6.97 10.92 8.64
CA ASN A 447 7.85 11.07 7.47
C ASN A 447 7.80 9.77 6.64
N GLY A 448 7.38 9.88 5.39
CA GLY A 448 7.09 8.78 4.48
C GLY A 448 8.31 8.09 3.88
N PRO A 449 8.10 6.93 3.22
CA PRO A 449 9.15 6.23 2.49
C PRO A 449 9.80 7.13 1.45
N LYS A 450 11.08 6.89 1.19
CA LYS A 450 11.87 7.63 0.21
C LYS A 450 12.28 6.69 -0.91
N CYS A 451 12.15 7.12 -2.16
CA CYS A 451 12.69 6.44 -3.33
C CYS A 451 13.68 7.40 -4.00
N GLN A 452 14.81 7.61 -3.33
CA GLN A 452 15.90 8.43 -3.82
C GLN A 452 16.81 7.60 -4.75
N ASN A 453 17.33 8.20 -5.82
CA ASN A 453 18.18 7.49 -6.78
C ASN A 453 19.30 8.38 -7.33
N GLY A 454 20.55 7.91 -7.20
CA GLY A 454 21.78 8.63 -7.59
C GLY A 454 22.02 8.79 -9.11
N GLY A 455 20.95 8.88 -9.92
CA GLY A 455 20.99 9.22 -11.34
C GLY A 455 20.54 8.11 -12.32
N ASN A 456 20.19 8.56 -13.53
CA ASN A 456 19.83 7.77 -14.71
C ASN A 456 18.49 7.00 -14.69
N GLY A 457 17.37 7.72 -14.53
CA GLY A 457 16.07 7.39 -15.16
C GLY A 457 15.57 5.94 -15.01
N ARG A 458 15.41 5.48 -13.76
CA ARG A 458 14.93 4.13 -13.43
C ARG A 458 13.52 4.22 -12.83
N ASN A 459 12.57 3.44 -13.35
CA ASN A 459 11.16 3.52 -12.93
C ASN A 459 10.84 2.61 -11.73
N ASN A 460 11.52 2.80 -10.60
CA ASN A 460 11.17 2.06 -9.38
C ASN A 460 9.92 2.68 -8.74
N PHE A 461 9.18 1.89 -7.95
CA PHE A 461 7.86 2.31 -7.48
C PHE A 461 7.52 2.00 -6.02
N ILE A 462 6.82 2.95 -5.40
CA ILE A 462 6.18 2.81 -4.09
C ILE A 462 4.69 2.52 -4.33
N THR A 463 4.19 1.37 -3.89
CA THR A 463 2.77 1.02 -3.94
C THR A 463 2.12 1.32 -2.59
N ILE A 464 1.08 2.14 -2.55
CA ILE A 464 0.23 2.44 -1.39
C ILE A 464 -1.13 1.79 -1.64
N ASN A 465 -1.25 0.53 -1.23
CA ASN A 465 -2.47 -0.27 -1.28
C ASN A 465 -3.14 -0.29 0.11
N THR A 466 -3.29 0.90 0.72
CA THR A 466 -3.93 1.11 2.02
C THR A 466 -5.27 1.81 1.89
N ASN A 467 -6.15 1.67 2.90
CA ASN A 467 -7.36 2.47 3.02
C ASN A 467 -7.30 3.40 4.24
N TYR A 468 -7.85 4.61 4.16
CA TYR A 468 -7.98 5.56 5.28
C TYR A 468 -6.68 5.84 6.06
N SER A 469 -5.52 5.78 5.39
CA SER A 469 -4.20 6.01 6.00
C SER A 469 -3.71 7.44 5.78
N ASP A 470 -2.78 7.90 6.62
CA ASP A 470 -2.15 9.23 6.53
C ASP A 470 -0.64 9.09 6.38
N PHE A 471 -0.12 9.58 5.26
CA PHE A 471 1.29 9.64 4.95
C PHE A 471 1.71 11.12 4.88
N GLY A 472 2.61 11.50 5.77
CA GLY A 472 3.43 12.69 5.65
C GLY A 472 4.43 12.55 4.50
N LEU A 473 5.60 13.18 4.60
CA LEU A 473 6.45 13.44 3.43
C LEU A 473 7.06 12.15 2.84
N ILE A 474 6.44 11.61 1.79
CA ILE A 474 6.99 10.58 0.88
C ILE A 474 7.92 11.30 -0.11
N GLU A 475 9.16 10.87 -0.29
CA GLU A 475 10.05 11.48 -1.30
C GLU A 475 10.25 10.57 -2.51
N VAL A 476 10.13 11.13 -3.72
CA VAL A 476 10.47 10.46 -4.98
C VAL A 476 11.37 11.35 -5.84
N ASP A 477 12.40 10.72 -6.42
CA ASP A 477 13.37 11.34 -7.33
C ASP A 477 13.12 10.95 -8.80
N ASP A 478 13.75 11.68 -9.73
CA ASP A 478 13.64 11.54 -11.20
C ASP A 478 13.50 10.10 -11.72
N GLY A 479 12.35 9.84 -12.35
CA GLY A 479 11.98 8.58 -13.00
C GLY A 479 11.11 7.66 -12.13
N ASN A 480 11.08 7.85 -10.81
CA ASN A 480 10.33 6.99 -9.90
C ASN A 480 8.83 7.35 -9.85
N ARG A 481 8.02 6.43 -9.33
CA ARG A 481 6.56 6.60 -9.22
C ARG A 481 6.00 6.18 -7.86
N VAL A 482 4.91 6.84 -7.45
CA VAL A 482 4.01 6.35 -6.39
C VAL A 482 2.75 5.81 -7.04
N THR A 483 2.23 4.68 -6.57
CA THR A 483 1.00 4.07 -7.07
C THR A 483 0.05 3.86 -5.91
N VAL A 484 -1.11 4.53 -5.90
CA VAL A 484 -2.09 4.47 -4.82
C VAL A 484 -3.27 3.63 -5.27
N ASN A 485 -3.47 2.46 -4.66
CA ASN A 485 -4.49 1.49 -5.06
C ASN A 485 -5.72 1.45 -4.15
N GLY A 486 -5.59 1.89 -2.89
CA GLY A 486 -6.69 1.91 -1.92
C GLY A 486 -7.26 3.31 -1.67
N ASP A 487 -8.33 3.37 -0.87
CA ASP A 487 -9.27 4.48 -0.79
C ASP A 487 -9.07 5.37 0.45
N GLY A 488 -9.38 6.66 0.35
CA GLY A 488 -9.52 7.57 1.50
C GLY A 488 -8.21 7.97 2.19
N ASN A 489 -7.07 7.78 1.53
CA ASN A 489 -5.76 8.10 2.08
C ASN A 489 -5.42 9.59 1.97
N THR A 490 -4.64 10.10 2.92
CA THR A 490 -3.95 11.40 2.82
C THR A 490 -2.47 11.14 2.56
N ILE A 491 -1.88 11.81 1.57
CA ILE A 491 -0.50 11.60 1.15
C ILE A 491 0.17 12.95 0.90
N ARG A 492 1.38 13.17 1.43
CA ARG A 492 2.23 14.31 1.09
C ARG A 492 3.43 13.83 0.25
N ALA A 493 3.45 14.16 -1.03
CA ALA A 493 4.50 13.72 -1.95
C ALA A 493 5.53 14.82 -2.22
N GLY A 494 6.71 14.66 -1.65
CA GLY A 494 7.95 15.33 -1.99
C GLY A 494 8.45 14.90 -3.37
N VAL A 495 8.41 15.79 -4.35
CA VAL A 495 8.92 15.54 -5.71
C VAL A 495 10.23 16.27 -5.95
N GLN A 496 11.33 15.53 -6.10
CA GLN A 496 12.63 16.11 -6.47
C GLN A 496 12.79 16.10 -7.99
N SER A 497 13.27 17.22 -8.56
CA SER A 497 13.54 17.38 -9.99
C SER A 497 12.33 17.37 -10.95
N LYS A 498 12.40 16.70 -12.11
CA LYS A 498 11.64 17.04 -13.34
C LYS A 498 10.58 16.01 -13.74
N GLU A 499 10.81 14.72 -13.52
CA GLU A 499 9.91 13.65 -13.99
C GLU A 499 9.58 12.68 -12.85
N ASN A 500 8.48 12.95 -12.13
CA ASN A 500 7.95 12.09 -11.08
C ASN A 500 6.49 11.77 -11.38
N PHE A 501 6.06 10.54 -11.11
CA PHE A 501 4.70 10.08 -11.42
C PHE A 501 3.95 9.69 -10.14
N ILE A 502 2.66 10.03 -10.07
CA ILE A 502 1.75 9.49 -9.06
C ILE A 502 0.52 8.94 -9.77
N ASP A 503 0.38 7.62 -9.74
CA ASP A 503 -0.73 6.88 -10.32
C ASP A 503 -1.76 6.60 -9.21
N ASP A 504 -2.81 7.42 -9.13
CA ASP A 504 -3.91 7.22 -8.18
C ASP A 504 -5.07 6.44 -8.83
N PHE A 505 -5.29 5.23 -8.34
CA PHE A 505 -6.36 4.32 -8.73
C PHE A 505 -7.47 4.20 -7.67
N GLY A 506 -7.26 4.77 -6.47
CA GLY A 506 -8.20 4.72 -5.37
C GLY A 506 -9.25 5.85 -5.39
N VAL A 507 -10.20 5.76 -4.48
CA VAL A 507 -11.33 6.70 -4.33
C VAL A 507 -11.13 7.56 -3.09
N ASN A 508 -11.45 8.87 -3.16
CA ASN A 508 -11.34 9.83 -2.05
C ASN A 508 -9.92 10.01 -1.48
N ASN A 509 -8.88 9.71 -2.24
CA ASN A 509 -7.50 10.05 -1.87
C ASN A 509 -7.26 11.57 -1.96
N SER A 510 -6.44 12.09 -1.04
CA SER A 510 -6.02 13.48 -0.93
C SER A 510 -4.51 13.55 -1.04
N ILE A 511 -4.00 14.08 -2.15
CA ILE A 511 -2.55 14.07 -2.46
C ILE A 511 -2.04 15.52 -2.53
N LEU A 512 -1.16 15.86 -1.59
CA LEU A 512 -0.48 17.14 -1.52
C LEU A 512 0.92 17.01 -2.12
N PHE A 513 1.19 17.71 -3.23
CA PHE A 513 2.52 17.77 -3.81
C PHE A 513 3.34 18.88 -3.15
N ILE A 514 4.54 18.53 -2.70
CA ILE A 514 5.53 19.43 -2.11
C ILE A 514 6.77 19.36 -3.00
N LYS A 515 7.17 20.48 -3.60
CA LYS A 515 8.43 20.56 -4.34
C LYS A 515 9.52 21.17 -3.48
N SER A 516 10.53 20.37 -3.14
CA SER A 516 11.79 20.89 -2.60
C SER A 516 12.61 21.46 -3.76
N PHE A 517 12.88 22.77 -3.72
CA PHE A 517 13.88 23.39 -4.59
C PHE A 517 15.22 23.38 -3.85
N ASN A 518 16.25 22.81 -4.46
CA ASN A 518 17.62 22.87 -3.94
C ASN A 518 18.13 24.32 -3.97
N GLY A 519 17.84 25.06 -2.89
CA GLY A 519 18.26 26.44 -2.66
C GLY A 519 17.20 27.51 -2.97
N LEU A 520 16.93 28.33 -1.94
CA LEU A 520 16.38 29.70 -1.98
C LEU A 520 14.89 29.93 -2.29
N ASP A 521 14.13 28.99 -2.84
CA ASP A 521 12.67 29.15 -3.05
C ASP A 521 11.85 28.47 -1.93
N ALA A 522 10.89 29.19 -1.35
CA ALA A 522 10.00 28.66 -0.31
C ALA A 522 9.14 27.48 -0.84
N PRO A 523 8.79 26.49 -0.01
CA PRO A 523 7.96 25.36 -0.43
C PRO A 523 6.64 25.85 -1.01
N ARG A 524 6.25 25.28 -2.16
CA ARG A 524 5.04 25.64 -2.89
C ARG A 524 4.10 24.43 -2.92
N ASP A 525 3.04 24.53 -2.12
CA ASP A 525 2.01 23.52 -2.01
C ASP A 525 1.14 23.46 -3.27
N ILE A 526 1.03 22.29 -3.89
CA ILE A 526 0.07 22.03 -4.97
C ILE A 526 -0.83 20.88 -4.51
N THR A 527 -2.04 21.22 -4.07
CA THR A 527 -3.06 20.22 -3.69
C THR A 527 -3.70 19.63 -4.93
N TYR A 528 -3.68 18.30 -5.06
CA TYR A 528 -4.38 17.57 -6.10
C TYR A 528 -5.54 16.78 -5.49
N LEU A 529 -6.75 17.07 -5.97
CA LEU A 529 -7.95 16.27 -5.69
C LEU A 529 -8.17 15.33 -6.87
N ALA A 530 -8.27 14.03 -6.58
CA ALA A 530 -8.28 13.00 -7.59
C ALA A 530 -9.51 13.05 -8.52
N LYS A 531 -9.30 12.50 -9.73
CA LYS A 531 -10.24 12.41 -10.87
C LYS A 531 -11.62 11.80 -10.55
N TYR A 532 -11.76 11.13 -9.40
CA TYR A 532 -12.97 10.40 -9.00
C TYR A 532 -13.66 10.93 -7.73
N SER A 533 -13.20 12.04 -7.14
CA SER A 533 -13.77 12.64 -5.91
C SER A 533 -15.14 13.33 -6.12
N VAL A 534 -15.93 12.90 -7.10
CA VAL A 534 -17.29 13.38 -7.39
C VAL A 534 -18.26 12.19 -7.45
N ASN A 535 -18.62 11.70 -6.27
CA ASN A 535 -19.76 10.81 -5.95
C ASN A 535 -20.26 9.84 -7.04
N ARG A 536 -19.79 8.59 -6.97
CA ARG A 536 -20.48 7.44 -7.55
C ARG A 536 -21.70 7.06 -6.70
N SER A 537 -22.83 7.77 -6.84
CA SER A 537 -24.11 7.23 -6.38
C SER A 537 -24.57 6.12 -7.34
N LEU A 538 -25.09 5.02 -6.79
CA LEU A 538 -25.64 3.92 -7.57
C LEU A 538 -26.87 4.40 -8.37
N GLY A 539 -26.70 4.61 -9.67
CA GLY A 539 -27.77 5.01 -10.61
C GLY A 539 -27.68 6.44 -11.16
N GLY A 540 -26.65 7.22 -10.81
CA GLY A 540 -26.41 8.54 -11.41
C GLY A 540 -25.83 8.43 -12.82
N TYR A 541 -26.60 8.84 -13.84
CA TYR A 541 -26.08 9.05 -15.19
C TYR A 541 -25.08 10.23 -15.21
N TRP A 542 -24.10 10.16 -16.11
CA TRP A 542 -23.37 11.36 -16.53
C TRP A 542 -24.35 12.38 -17.15
N PRO A 543 -23.96 13.66 -17.35
CA PRO A 543 -24.75 14.59 -18.14
C PRO A 543 -24.71 14.18 -19.61
N ASP A 544 -25.57 13.21 -19.97
CA ASP A 544 -25.80 12.76 -21.35
C ASP A 544 -26.13 13.94 -22.28
N HIS A 545 -26.65 15.03 -21.73
CA HIS A 545 -27.01 16.26 -22.44
C HIS A 545 -25.84 17.17 -22.85
N VAL A 546 -24.60 16.90 -22.41
CA VAL A 546 -23.41 17.72 -22.77
C VAL A 546 -22.41 16.95 -23.64
N LEU A 547 -22.45 15.60 -23.65
CA LEU A 547 -21.51 14.75 -24.39
C LEU A 547 -22.16 13.73 -25.33
N GLN A 548 -23.49 13.55 -25.33
CA GLN A 548 -24.15 13.00 -26.50
C GLN A 548 -24.23 14.08 -27.59
N GLY A 549 -23.53 13.85 -28.70
CA GLY A 549 -24.07 14.28 -29.99
C GLY A 549 -25.37 13.54 -30.27
N THR A 550 -26.04 13.81 -31.39
CA THR A 550 -27.15 12.94 -31.82
C THR A 550 -26.65 11.49 -31.97
N PRO A 551 -27.54 10.48 -32.01
CA PRO A 551 -27.18 9.06 -32.01
C PRO A 551 -26.13 8.60 -33.07
N GLU A 552 -25.77 9.46 -34.02
CA GLU A 552 -24.80 9.17 -35.08
C GLU A 552 -23.37 9.71 -34.84
N ILE A 553 -23.09 10.53 -33.82
CA ILE A 553 -21.70 10.97 -33.49
C ILE A 553 -21.45 11.07 -31.97
N PRO A 554 -20.85 10.05 -31.32
CA PRO A 554 -20.33 10.18 -29.97
C PRO A 554 -18.99 10.95 -29.97
N PHE A 555 -18.92 12.09 -29.28
CA PHE A 555 -17.68 12.87 -29.12
C PHE A 555 -16.72 12.25 -28.08
N GLN A 556 -16.31 11.01 -28.30
CA GLN A 556 -15.10 10.44 -27.70
C GLN A 556 -13.99 10.39 -28.76
N SER A 557 -13.28 11.52 -28.91
CA SER A 557 -12.01 11.55 -29.66
C SER A 557 -10.93 12.16 -28.79
N GLU A 558 -9.68 11.78 -29.04
CA GLU A 558 -8.47 12.28 -28.34
C GLU A 558 -8.26 13.81 -28.45
N ASN A 559 -9.12 14.51 -29.19
CA ASN A 559 -9.03 15.94 -29.49
C ASN A 559 -9.89 16.84 -28.58
N VAL A 560 -10.56 16.30 -27.55
CA VAL A 560 -11.36 17.08 -26.59
C VAL A 560 -10.60 17.23 -25.27
N LEU A 561 -10.33 18.47 -24.86
CA LEU A 561 -9.57 18.78 -23.65
C LEU A 561 -10.48 19.38 -22.58
N PHE A 562 -10.73 18.62 -21.50
CA PHE A 562 -11.60 19.01 -20.38
C PHE A 562 -10.77 19.30 -19.13
N HIS A 563 -10.96 20.48 -18.52
CA HIS A 563 -10.29 20.88 -17.27
C HIS A 563 -11.32 21.28 -16.21
N LEU A 564 -11.35 20.55 -15.11
CA LEU A 564 -12.04 20.97 -13.89
C LEU A 564 -11.30 22.16 -13.27
N ALA A 565 -12.02 23.21 -12.87
CA ALA A 565 -11.42 24.38 -12.21
C ALA A 565 -10.71 24.01 -10.90
N VAL A 566 -11.18 22.96 -10.23
CA VAL A 566 -10.62 22.45 -8.98
C VAL A 566 -9.32 21.64 -9.15
N ASN A 567 -8.94 21.24 -10.36
CA ASN A 567 -7.82 20.31 -10.56
C ASN A 567 -6.47 20.96 -10.88
N GLN A 568 -6.40 22.19 -11.41
CA GLN A 568 -5.13 22.82 -11.83
C GLN A 568 -5.18 24.33 -12.15
N LEU A 569 -5.82 25.15 -11.29
CA LEU A 569 -5.74 26.62 -11.38
C LEU A 569 -4.72 27.19 -10.38
N PHE A 570 -3.85 28.06 -10.88
CA PHE A 570 -2.54 28.37 -10.30
C PHE A 570 -2.52 29.38 -9.13
N TYR A 571 -1.51 29.20 -8.27
CA TYR A 571 -0.81 30.19 -7.45
C TYR A 571 -1.58 31.03 -6.41
N ASN A 572 -1.48 30.59 -5.14
CA ASN A 572 -1.30 31.43 -3.94
C ASN A 572 -2.09 32.75 -3.86
N ASN A 573 -3.35 32.76 -4.32
CA ASN A 573 -4.21 33.91 -4.22
C ASN A 573 -5.16 33.73 -3.02
N PRO A 574 -5.01 34.51 -1.92
CA PRO A 574 -5.88 34.38 -0.75
C PRO A 574 -7.34 34.76 -1.01
N SER A 575 -7.66 35.26 -2.21
CA SER A 575 -9.04 35.57 -2.65
C SER A 575 -9.79 34.36 -3.24
N LEU A 576 -9.16 33.18 -3.30
CA LEU A 576 -9.65 32.00 -4.04
C LEU A 576 -10.18 30.94 -3.05
N THR A 577 -11.40 30.47 -3.26
CA THR A 577 -12.10 29.55 -2.34
C THR A 577 -12.78 28.42 -3.10
N TYR A 578 -12.57 27.19 -2.65
CA TYR A 578 -13.25 26.00 -3.17
C TYR A 578 -14.65 25.87 -2.58
N LYS A 579 -15.64 25.60 -3.41
CA LYS A 579 -17.06 25.47 -3.01
C LYS A 579 -17.72 24.32 -3.76
N THR A 580 -18.82 23.81 -3.21
CA THR A 580 -19.68 22.82 -3.85
C THR A 580 -21.02 23.43 -4.26
N ASP A 581 -21.62 22.90 -5.31
CA ASP A 581 -22.94 23.29 -5.81
C ASP A 581 -23.61 22.05 -6.42
N ALA A 582 -24.64 21.52 -5.76
CA ALA A 582 -25.34 20.31 -6.20
C ALA A 582 -26.15 20.50 -7.51
N THR A 583 -26.21 21.73 -8.05
CA THR A 583 -26.79 22.02 -9.37
C THR A 583 -25.76 21.97 -10.51
N LEU A 584 -24.47 21.75 -10.20
CA LEU A 584 -23.42 21.51 -11.19
C LEU A 584 -23.23 20.02 -11.45
N ASP A 585 -23.11 19.67 -12.73
CA ASP A 585 -22.64 18.37 -13.24
C ASP A 585 -21.35 17.85 -12.56
N VAL A 586 -20.49 18.78 -12.14
CA VAL A 586 -19.18 18.51 -11.52
C VAL A 586 -19.18 18.66 -9.99
N ASN A 587 -20.31 19.02 -9.39
CA ASN A 587 -20.57 19.32 -7.96
C ASN A 587 -19.61 20.29 -7.24
N ALA A 588 -18.52 20.75 -7.86
CA ALA A 588 -17.48 21.58 -7.27
C ALA A 588 -17.03 22.70 -8.21
N TYR A 589 -16.65 23.84 -7.65
CA TYR A 589 -16.19 25.01 -8.39
C TYR A 589 -15.20 25.86 -7.58
N VAL A 590 -14.49 26.73 -8.30
CA VAL A 590 -13.62 27.76 -7.73
C VAL A 590 -14.36 29.09 -7.71
N SER A 591 -14.31 29.77 -6.58
CA SER A 591 -14.92 31.08 -6.34
C SER A 591 -13.83 32.09 -6.02
N THR A 592 -13.84 33.26 -6.66
CA THR A 592 -13.02 34.41 -6.24
C THR A 592 -13.91 35.47 -5.58
N SER A 593 -13.38 36.20 -4.60
CA SER A 593 -14.06 37.37 -4.01
C SER A 593 -13.71 38.69 -4.72
N THR A 594 -12.59 38.73 -5.43
CA THR A 594 -12.03 39.90 -6.10
C THR A 594 -11.85 39.66 -7.61
N ALA A 595 -11.59 40.74 -8.36
CA ALA A 595 -11.46 40.71 -9.82
C ALA A 595 -10.11 40.11 -10.24
N VAL A 596 -10.05 38.78 -10.23
CA VAL A 596 -8.86 37.98 -10.52
C VAL A 596 -9.01 37.29 -11.87
N GLN A 597 -7.95 37.31 -12.67
CA GLN A 597 -7.84 36.51 -13.89
C GLN A 597 -7.57 35.05 -13.51
N LEU A 598 -8.50 34.15 -13.85
CA LEU A 598 -8.32 32.70 -13.74
C LEU A 598 -7.77 32.18 -15.08
N ALA A 599 -6.57 31.58 -15.08
CA ALA A 599 -5.87 31.20 -16.30
C ALA A 599 -5.22 29.81 -16.24
N ILE A 600 -5.38 29.03 -17.32
CA ILE A 600 -4.65 27.78 -17.55
C ILE A 600 -3.26 28.11 -18.08
N ARG A 601 -2.23 27.59 -17.40
CA ARG A 601 -0.81 27.69 -17.78
C ARG A 601 -0.12 26.35 -17.51
N ASN A 602 1.07 26.13 -18.06
CA ASN A 602 1.86 24.91 -17.81
C ASN A 602 2.35 24.85 -16.34
N PRO A 603 2.10 23.77 -15.58
CA PRO A 603 2.51 23.63 -14.18
C PRO A 603 4.04 23.62 -13.93
N LEU A 604 4.85 23.39 -14.96
CA LEU A 604 6.29 23.09 -14.79
C LEU A 604 7.19 24.30 -15.09
N GLY A 605 7.86 24.77 -14.04
CA GLY A 605 8.57 26.05 -14.03
C GLY A 605 9.77 26.18 -14.98
N SER A 606 9.69 27.18 -15.85
CA SER A 606 10.79 28.12 -16.08
C SER A 606 10.19 29.54 -16.03
N VAL A 607 11.01 30.59 -16.12
CA VAL A 607 10.52 31.99 -16.06
C VAL A 607 9.51 32.37 -17.16
N SER A 608 9.37 31.57 -18.21
CA SER A 608 8.26 31.59 -19.16
C SER A 608 7.13 30.65 -18.71
N ASN A 609 6.14 31.21 -17.99
CA ASN A 609 4.91 30.52 -17.54
C ASN A 609 3.91 30.26 -18.70
N THR A 610 4.34 29.49 -19.70
CA THR A 610 3.66 29.37 -21.00
C THR A 610 3.12 27.97 -21.25
N PHE A 611 1.84 27.85 -21.61
CA PHE A 611 1.29 26.61 -22.17
C PHE A 611 1.66 26.53 -23.66
N SER A 612 2.41 25.49 -24.04
CA SER A 612 2.84 25.26 -25.43
C SER A 612 1.73 24.56 -26.20
N ILE A 613 1.01 25.33 -27.01
CA ILE A 613 -0.27 24.95 -27.59
C ILE A 613 -0.07 23.85 -28.61
N ASN A 614 0.84 24.02 -29.57
CA ASN A 614 1.00 23.07 -30.69
C ASN A 614 1.36 21.63 -30.28
N ARG A 615 1.66 21.34 -29.01
CA ARG A 615 1.82 19.98 -28.48
C ARG A 615 0.48 19.27 -28.19
N PHE A 616 -0.58 20.01 -27.88
CA PHE A 616 -1.89 19.48 -27.45
C PHE A 616 -3.00 19.65 -28.50
N PHE A 617 -2.69 20.34 -29.60
CA PHE A 617 -3.68 21.17 -30.27
C PHE A 617 -3.20 21.48 -31.72
N PRO A 618 -3.75 20.80 -32.75
CA PRO A 618 -3.29 20.93 -34.14
C PRO A 618 -3.73 22.25 -34.79
N LYS A 619 -2.92 22.81 -35.71
CA LYS A 619 -3.19 24.06 -36.47
C LYS A 619 -4.55 24.05 -37.18
N SER A 620 -5.56 24.63 -36.53
CA SER A 620 -6.98 24.52 -36.91
C SER A 620 -7.80 25.66 -36.28
N ARG A 621 -9.10 25.42 -36.04
CA ARG A 621 -10.00 26.30 -35.28
C ARG A 621 -10.58 25.51 -34.12
N TRP A 622 -10.79 26.16 -32.98
CA TRP A 622 -11.42 25.55 -31.78
C TRP A 622 -12.50 26.43 -31.19
N ILE A 623 -13.41 25.81 -30.44
CA ILE A 623 -14.28 26.53 -29.52
C ILE A 623 -13.80 26.21 -28.10
N LEU A 624 -13.45 27.27 -27.38
CA LEU A 624 -13.22 27.24 -25.95
C LEU A 624 -14.56 27.56 -25.25
N TYR A 625 -14.95 26.73 -24.29
CA TYR A 625 -16.07 26.96 -23.38
C TYR A 625 -15.56 27.17 -21.95
N ALA A 626 -16.25 28.02 -21.19
CA ALA A 626 -16.11 28.10 -19.74
C ALA A 626 -17.50 28.12 -19.08
N LYS A 627 -17.69 27.34 -18.01
CA LYS A 627 -18.92 27.32 -17.21
C LYS A 627 -18.73 28.20 -15.98
N VAL A 628 -19.45 29.32 -15.95
CA VAL A 628 -19.24 30.41 -15.00
C VAL A 628 -20.57 30.92 -14.43
N LYS A 629 -20.52 31.52 -13.26
CA LYS A 629 -21.56 32.42 -12.74
C LYS A 629 -20.92 33.60 -12.02
N SER A 630 -21.70 34.66 -11.86
CA SER A 630 -21.39 35.72 -10.92
C SER A 630 -21.79 35.28 -9.50
N PRO A 631 -20.95 35.50 -8.48
CA PRO A 631 -21.32 35.22 -7.09
C PRO A 631 -22.30 36.26 -6.50
N ASP A 632 -22.48 37.43 -7.14
CA ASP A 632 -23.18 38.58 -6.57
C ASP A 632 -24.17 39.26 -7.54
N VAL A 633 -23.69 39.85 -8.63
CA VAL A 633 -24.48 40.68 -9.56
C VAL A 633 -24.07 40.42 -11.01
N THR A 634 -24.98 40.59 -11.97
CA THR A 634 -24.66 40.45 -13.39
C THR A 634 -23.50 41.37 -13.79
N LYS A 635 -22.44 40.80 -14.34
CA LYS A 635 -21.21 41.51 -14.68
C LYS A 635 -20.62 41.07 -16.01
N ASN A 636 -19.85 41.94 -16.65
CA ASN A 636 -19.05 41.58 -17.79
C ASN A 636 -17.94 40.61 -17.39
N VAL A 637 -17.87 39.46 -18.04
CA VAL A 637 -16.81 38.47 -17.92
C VAL A 637 -16.13 38.33 -19.27
N THR A 638 -14.81 38.52 -19.28
CA THR A 638 -13.96 38.28 -20.44
C THR A 638 -13.58 36.80 -20.47
N ILE A 639 -13.78 36.12 -21.59
CA ILE A 639 -13.08 34.88 -21.94
C ILE A 639 -12.12 35.16 -23.08
N ALA A 640 -10.89 34.67 -22.98
CA ALA A 640 -9.85 34.97 -23.94
C ALA A 640 -8.80 33.87 -24.06
N PHE A 641 -8.21 33.82 -25.25
CA PHE A 641 -6.98 33.12 -25.54
C PHE A 641 -5.91 34.17 -25.85
N GLN A 642 -4.74 34.11 -25.20
CA GLN A 642 -3.64 35.04 -25.42
C GLN A 642 -2.35 34.32 -25.82
N ARG A 643 -1.71 34.81 -26.88
CA ARG A 643 -0.36 34.46 -27.32
C ARG A 643 0.69 35.16 -26.43
N LEU A 644 1.77 34.46 -26.04
CA LEU A 644 2.72 34.90 -25.00
C LEU A 644 4.18 35.07 -25.47
N ASP A 645 4.52 34.68 -26.68
CA ASP A 645 5.85 34.79 -27.31
C ASP A 645 6.14 36.17 -27.95
N VAL A 646 5.17 37.08 -28.01
CA VAL A 646 5.36 38.46 -28.53
C VAL A 646 4.84 39.50 -27.54
N PRO A 647 5.72 40.20 -26.79
CA PRO A 647 5.32 41.27 -25.88
C PRO A 647 4.53 42.38 -26.62
N GLY A 648 3.34 42.71 -26.11
CA GLY A 648 2.48 43.76 -26.67
C GLY A 648 1.54 43.33 -27.81
N SER A 649 1.62 42.09 -28.31
CA SER A 649 0.67 41.59 -29.30
C SER A 649 -0.62 41.07 -28.64
N PHE A 650 -1.61 41.96 -28.46
CA PHE A 650 -2.94 41.62 -27.95
C PHE A 650 -3.84 40.87 -28.97
N GLY A 651 -3.25 40.25 -29.99
CA GLY A 651 -3.92 39.70 -31.18
C GLY A 651 -4.28 38.22 -31.08
N ALA A 652 -4.96 37.80 -30.02
CA ALA A 652 -5.51 36.45 -29.89
C ALA A 652 -6.90 36.52 -29.24
N SER A 653 -7.79 35.62 -29.66
CA SER A 653 -9.25 35.83 -29.61
C SER A 653 -9.79 36.20 -28.22
N ARG A 654 -10.74 37.14 -28.16
CA ARG A 654 -11.39 37.62 -26.92
C ARG A 654 -12.88 37.84 -27.14
N VAL A 655 -13.70 37.38 -26.20
CA VAL A 655 -15.13 37.69 -26.09
C VAL A 655 -15.43 38.24 -24.69
N VAL A 656 -16.31 39.24 -24.62
CA VAL A 656 -16.86 39.77 -23.36
C VAL A 656 -18.34 39.43 -23.32
N THR A 657 -18.77 38.74 -22.28
CA THR A 657 -20.15 38.27 -22.10
C THR A 657 -20.70 38.76 -20.77
N ASN A 658 -21.95 39.20 -20.72
CA ASN A 658 -22.64 39.44 -19.45
C ASN A 658 -22.97 38.11 -18.78
N VAL A 659 -22.41 37.90 -17.59
CA VAL A 659 -22.63 36.69 -16.76
C VAL A 659 -23.43 37.08 -15.52
N GLY A 660 -24.61 36.48 -15.37
CA GLY A 660 -25.52 36.62 -14.25
C GLY A 660 -25.20 35.67 -13.10
N THR A 661 -26.08 35.61 -12.10
CA THR A 661 -25.91 34.78 -10.89
C THR A 661 -26.24 33.29 -11.09
N SER A 662 -26.76 32.91 -12.26
CA SER A 662 -27.01 31.52 -12.67
C SER A 662 -25.87 30.96 -13.51
N TRP A 663 -25.67 29.64 -13.49
CA TRP A 663 -24.60 28.94 -14.22
C TRP A 663 -24.75 29.02 -15.75
N GLN A 664 -23.96 29.90 -16.38
CA GLN A 664 -23.93 30.12 -17.81
C GLN A 664 -22.67 29.53 -18.46
N THR A 665 -22.82 29.01 -19.68
CA THR A 665 -21.69 28.59 -20.51
C THR A 665 -21.37 29.75 -21.45
N ILE A 666 -20.15 30.29 -21.35
CA ILE A 666 -19.63 31.29 -22.29
C ILE A 666 -18.63 30.63 -23.24
N SER A 667 -18.57 31.12 -24.49
CA SER A 667 -17.76 30.50 -25.54
C SER A 667 -16.90 31.51 -26.31
N LEU A 668 -15.80 31.00 -26.88
CA LEU A 668 -14.84 31.74 -27.68
C LEU A 668 -14.39 30.89 -28.86
N LEU A 669 -14.61 31.37 -30.08
CA LEU A 669 -13.96 30.81 -31.27
C LEU A 669 -12.50 31.27 -31.30
N VAL A 670 -11.56 30.33 -31.34
CA VAL A 670 -10.13 30.55 -31.46
C VAL A 670 -9.68 30.02 -32.83
N ASP A 671 -9.27 30.93 -33.72
CA ASP A 671 -8.55 30.57 -34.95
C ASP A 671 -7.05 30.76 -34.72
N HIS A 672 -6.29 29.71 -34.92
CA HIS A 672 -4.83 29.71 -34.83
C HIS A 672 -4.19 28.94 -36.00
N SER A 673 -4.97 28.71 -37.08
CA SER A 673 -4.52 28.01 -38.29
C SER A 673 -3.29 28.67 -38.93
N GLY A 674 -3.17 29.99 -38.83
CA GLY A 674 -2.00 30.78 -39.27
C GLY A 674 -0.88 30.96 -38.24
N ALA A 675 -0.92 30.28 -37.08
CA ALA A 675 0.10 30.45 -36.05
C ALA A 675 1.43 29.76 -36.40
N PRO A 676 2.59 30.27 -35.91
CA PRO A 676 3.87 29.56 -36.00
C PRO A 676 3.87 28.21 -35.28
N ASP A 677 4.85 27.37 -35.60
CA ASP A 677 5.07 26.14 -34.83
C ASP A 677 5.67 26.41 -33.45
N GLY A 678 5.17 25.69 -32.44
CA GLY A 678 5.57 25.89 -31.04
C GLY A 678 4.95 27.09 -30.33
N MET A 679 3.82 27.65 -30.82
CA MET A 679 3.18 28.81 -30.21
C MET A 679 2.88 28.60 -28.72
N THR A 680 3.28 29.57 -27.90
CA THR A 680 2.95 29.63 -26.48
C THR A 680 1.79 30.58 -26.21
N GLY A 681 0.96 30.23 -25.23
CA GLY A 681 -0.13 31.10 -24.82
C GLY A 681 -0.75 30.73 -23.47
N GLN A 682 -1.85 31.40 -23.16
CA GLN A 682 -2.70 31.16 -21.99
C GLN A 682 -4.18 31.25 -22.37
N ILE A 683 -4.99 30.37 -21.79
CA ILE A 683 -6.45 30.46 -21.81
C ILE A 683 -6.88 31.09 -20.49
N TYR A 684 -7.75 32.10 -20.51
CA TYR A 684 -8.19 32.76 -19.28
C TYR A 684 -9.61 33.30 -19.29
N VAL A 685 -10.13 33.48 -18.09
CA VAL A 685 -11.39 34.18 -17.81
C VAL A 685 -11.15 35.23 -16.73
N THR A 686 -11.68 36.44 -16.93
CA THR A 686 -11.52 37.57 -16.00
C THR A 686 -12.84 38.33 -15.85
N PRO A 687 -13.39 38.50 -14.63
CA PRO A 687 -14.52 39.40 -14.40
C PRO A 687 -14.06 40.86 -14.49
N ALA A 688 -14.95 41.76 -14.94
CA ALA A 688 -14.66 43.20 -15.00
C ALA A 688 -14.61 43.86 -13.62
N SER A 689 -15.29 43.31 -12.62
CA SER A 689 -15.32 43.80 -11.24
C SER A 689 -15.80 42.72 -10.26
N GLY A 690 -15.30 42.76 -9.02
CA GLY A 690 -15.65 41.78 -7.98
C GLY A 690 -15.32 40.32 -8.36
N GLY A 691 -15.93 39.38 -7.64
CA GLY A 691 -15.65 37.95 -7.76
C GLY A 691 -16.16 37.26 -9.03
N LEU A 692 -15.70 36.03 -9.27
CA LEU A 692 -16.19 35.12 -10.30
C LEU A 692 -16.22 33.68 -9.77
N ASP A 693 -17.28 32.94 -10.11
CA ASP A 693 -17.37 31.50 -9.90
C ASP A 693 -17.12 30.77 -11.23
N LEU A 694 -16.21 29.80 -11.23
CA LEU A 694 -15.80 29.00 -12.40
C LEU A 694 -15.82 27.51 -12.05
N ALA A 695 -16.57 26.72 -12.81
CA ALA A 695 -16.68 25.28 -12.63
C ALA A 695 -15.67 24.49 -13.48
N TYR A 696 -15.60 24.79 -14.78
CA TYR A 696 -14.71 24.07 -15.72
C TYR A 696 -14.43 24.86 -17.00
N PHE A 697 -13.38 24.42 -17.70
CA PHE A 697 -13.06 24.78 -19.08
C PHE A 697 -13.16 23.55 -20.00
N VAL A 698 -13.62 23.75 -21.24
CA VAL A 698 -13.61 22.71 -22.29
C VAL A 698 -13.06 23.32 -23.57
N VAL A 699 -12.18 22.62 -24.27
CA VAL A 699 -11.79 22.96 -25.64
C VAL A 699 -12.20 21.84 -26.57
N VAL A 700 -12.92 22.21 -27.63
CA VAL A 700 -13.34 21.28 -28.70
C VAL A 700 -12.87 21.79 -30.06
N PRO A 701 -12.61 20.89 -31.04
CA PRO A 701 -12.43 21.30 -32.42
C PRO A 701 -13.63 22.08 -32.93
N ALA A 702 -13.38 23.25 -33.55
CA ALA A 702 -14.40 23.97 -34.29
C ALA A 702 -14.50 23.31 -35.67
N THR A 703 -15.19 22.18 -35.72
CA THR A 703 -15.78 21.71 -36.97
C THR A 703 -16.71 22.82 -37.45
N MET A 704 -16.27 23.60 -38.45
CA MET A 704 -17.17 24.52 -39.14
C MET A 704 -18.37 23.73 -39.62
N GLN A 705 -19.57 24.25 -39.37
CA GLN A 705 -20.82 23.69 -39.90
C GLN A 705 -20.58 23.28 -41.35
N SER A 706 -20.78 22.00 -41.64
CA SER A 706 -20.27 21.36 -42.85
C SER A 706 -21.12 21.76 -44.05
N LEU A 707 -20.96 23.00 -44.50
CA LEU A 707 -21.51 23.50 -45.75
C LEU A 707 -20.94 22.66 -46.88
N ARG A 708 -21.71 21.68 -47.33
CA ARG A 708 -21.41 20.86 -48.49
C ARG A 708 -22.07 21.48 -49.69
N THR A 709 -21.33 21.53 -50.79
CA THR A 709 -21.83 21.96 -52.09
C THR A 709 -21.42 20.93 -53.14
N GLY A 710 -22.15 20.90 -54.24
CA GLY A 710 -21.82 19.99 -55.33
C GLY A 710 -22.72 20.18 -56.55
N SER A 711 -22.49 19.32 -57.53
CA SER A 711 -23.43 19.09 -58.63
C SER A 711 -24.01 17.68 -58.54
N PHE A 712 -25.18 17.49 -59.14
CA PHE A 712 -25.81 16.18 -59.30
C PHE A 712 -26.40 16.08 -60.71
N THR A 713 -26.30 14.90 -61.30
CA THR A 713 -26.79 14.63 -62.66
C THR A 713 -27.71 13.41 -62.63
N ALA A 714 -28.87 13.53 -63.26
CA ALA A 714 -29.84 12.46 -63.44
C ALA A 714 -30.41 12.48 -64.86
N THR A 715 -31.07 11.39 -65.25
CA THR A 715 -31.80 11.31 -66.52
C THR A 715 -33.29 11.23 -66.22
N GLY A 716 -34.09 12.09 -66.85
CA GLY A 716 -35.54 11.97 -66.80
C GLY A 716 -36.00 10.70 -67.53
N ASP A 717 -37.02 10.02 -67.00
CA ASP A 717 -37.61 8.80 -67.56
C ASP A 717 -39.03 9.04 -68.12
N GLY A 718 -39.55 10.27 -68.01
CA GLY A 718 -40.92 10.65 -68.38
C GLY A 718 -41.99 10.32 -67.35
N ASN A 719 -41.65 9.71 -66.19
CA ASN A 719 -42.61 9.25 -65.17
C ASN A 719 -42.26 9.75 -63.76
N ALA A 720 -40.98 9.81 -63.39
CA ALA A 720 -40.51 10.22 -62.08
C ALA A 720 -40.66 11.73 -61.88
N THR A 721 -41.45 12.11 -60.88
CA THR A 721 -41.63 13.50 -60.42
C THR A 721 -40.66 13.90 -59.31
N THR A 722 -39.84 12.98 -58.79
CA THR A 722 -38.95 13.19 -57.65
C THR A 722 -37.54 12.69 -57.90
N PHE A 723 -36.51 13.50 -57.58
CA PHE A 723 -35.10 13.12 -57.70
C PHE A 723 -34.35 13.43 -56.40
N THR A 724 -33.66 12.44 -55.83
CA THR A 724 -32.90 12.58 -54.59
C THR A 724 -31.42 12.86 -54.87
N ILE A 725 -30.92 13.98 -54.36
CA ILE A 725 -29.52 14.41 -54.41
C ILE A 725 -28.83 13.97 -53.11
N PRO A 726 -27.86 13.03 -53.13
CA PRO A 726 -27.14 12.63 -51.93
C PRO A 726 -26.25 13.78 -51.41
N HIS A 727 -26.60 14.36 -50.25
CA HIS A 727 -25.80 15.44 -49.64
C HIS A 727 -24.61 14.92 -48.83
N GLY A 728 -24.58 13.62 -48.50
CA GLY A 728 -23.46 12.97 -47.83
C GLY A 728 -23.15 13.47 -46.42
N MET A 729 -24.16 13.96 -45.68
CA MET A 729 -23.98 14.58 -44.35
C MET A 729 -24.06 13.58 -43.18
N GLY A 730 -24.03 12.27 -43.48
CA GLY A 730 -24.29 11.19 -42.52
C GLY A 730 -25.77 10.80 -42.53
N LEU A 731 -26.07 9.56 -42.13
CA LEU A 731 -27.42 8.95 -42.14
C LEU A 731 -28.32 9.46 -40.99
N ALA A 732 -28.13 10.71 -40.59
CA ALA A 732 -28.27 11.17 -39.21
C ALA A 732 -29.34 12.23 -39.00
N ALA A 733 -29.27 13.31 -39.79
CA ALA A 733 -30.13 14.46 -39.64
C ALA A 733 -30.39 15.09 -41.01
N ALA A 734 -31.61 15.55 -41.22
CA ALA A 734 -31.91 16.41 -42.36
C ALA A 734 -31.16 17.75 -42.21
N PRO A 735 -30.64 18.34 -43.31
CA PRO A 735 -29.96 19.62 -43.25
C PRO A 735 -30.90 20.75 -42.78
N SER A 736 -30.42 21.60 -41.87
CA SER A 736 -31.15 22.77 -41.35
C SER A 736 -31.33 23.89 -42.39
N TYR A 737 -30.50 23.86 -43.44
CA TYR A 737 -30.61 24.71 -44.61
C TYR A 737 -30.12 23.94 -45.84
N PHE A 738 -30.90 23.99 -46.92
CA PHE A 738 -30.58 23.39 -48.20
C PHE A 738 -31.08 24.27 -49.36
N GLN A 739 -30.38 24.22 -50.49
CA GLN A 739 -30.79 24.88 -51.73
C GLN A 739 -30.35 24.03 -52.92
N VAL A 740 -31.19 23.98 -53.96
CA VAL A 740 -30.88 23.37 -55.27
C VAL A 740 -31.25 24.36 -56.37
N ASN A 741 -30.36 24.52 -57.35
CA ASN A 741 -30.57 25.34 -58.54
C ASN A 741 -30.46 24.46 -59.80
N ALA A 742 -31.33 24.71 -60.78
CA ALA A 742 -31.29 24.04 -62.07
C ALA A 742 -30.08 24.52 -62.91
N ALA A 743 -29.18 23.60 -63.25
CA ALA A 743 -27.96 23.88 -64.02
C ALA A 743 -28.03 23.39 -65.48
N SER A 744 -29.07 22.62 -65.86
CA SER A 744 -29.44 22.36 -67.26
C SER A 744 -30.84 22.92 -67.58
N ALA A 745 -31.11 23.19 -68.87
CA ALA A 745 -32.43 23.67 -69.29
C ALA A 745 -33.55 22.67 -69.00
N ASN A 746 -33.24 21.37 -69.03
CA ASN A 746 -34.19 20.28 -68.74
C ASN A 746 -34.51 20.15 -67.24
N ALA A 747 -33.65 20.66 -66.35
CA ALA A 747 -33.84 20.64 -64.90
C ALA A 747 -34.65 21.84 -64.36
N LYS A 748 -35.18 22.69 -65.25
CA LYS A 748 -36.01 23.85 -64.87
C LYS A 748 -37.41 23.42 -64.42
N ASN A 749 -38.12 24.32 -63.74
CA ASN A 749 -39.49 24.12 -63.21
C ASN A 749 -39.55 23.13 -62.04
N ILE A 750 -38.55 23.18 -61.15
CA ILE A 750 -38.64 22.59 -59.81
C ILE A 750 -39.83 23.22 -59.08
N SER A 751 -40.73 22.39 -58.56
CA SER A 751 -41.93 22.82 -57.84
C SER A 751 -41.58 23.22 -56.41
N TYR A 752 -40.94 22.31 -55.66
CA TYR A 752 -40.40 22.57 -54.32
C TYR A 752 -39.27 21.60 -53.97
N LEU A 753 -38.62 21.85 -52.82
CA LEU A 753 -37.53 21.06 -52.29
C LEU A 753 -37.89 20.57 -50.87
N THR A 754 -37.54 19.33 -50.56
CA THR A 754 -37.49 18.81 -49.19
C THR A 754 -36.12 18.18 -48.94
N ALA A 755 -35.78 17.85 -47.69
CA ALA A 755 -34.58 17.08 -47.39
C ALA A 755 -34.83 16.13 -46.22
N ASP A 756 -34.16 14.99 -46.25
CA ASP A 756 -34.13 14.01 -45.16
C ASP A 756 -32.67 13.67 -44.81
N ALA A 757 -32.41 12.59 -44.07
CA ALA A 757 -31.07 12.16 -43.71
C ALA A 757 -30.28 11.52 -44.87
N SER A 758 -30.92 11.22 -46.00
CA SER A 758 -30.34 10.56 -47.17
C SER A 758 -30.00 11.53 -48.31
N GLY A 759 -30.81 12.58 -48.50
CA GLY A 759 -30.63 13.52 -49.60
C GLY A 759 -31.56 14.72 -49.59
N ILE A 760 -31.26 15.67 -50.48
CA ILE A 760 -32.18 16.75 -50.86
C ILE A 760 -33.08 16.21 -51.97
N ILE A 761 -34.40 16.24 -51.78
CA ILE A 761 -35.38 15.72 -52.72
C ILE A 761 -35.93 16.89 -53.56
N VAL A 762 -35.78 16.79 -54.87
CA VAL A 762 -36.27 17.75 -55.87
C VAL A 762 -37.60 17.26 -56.41
N HIS A 763 -38.66 18.05 -56.27
CA HIS A 763 -40.02 17.71 -56.72
C HIS A 763 -40.41 18.49 -57.98
N TYR A 764 -41.15 17.86 -58.89
CA TYR A 764 -41.69 18.43 -60.12
C TYR A 764 -43.20 18.18 -60.25
N ASP A 765 -43.94 19.17 -60.73
CA ASP A 765 -45.39 19.02 -61.01
C ASP A 765 -45.65 18.17 -62.28
N THR A 766 -44.67 18.09 -63.18
CA THR A 766 -44.68 17.27 -64.39
C THR A 766 -43.35 16.57 -64.52
N ALA A 767 -43.34 15.24 -64.70
CA ALA A 767 -42.11 14.46 -64.81
C ALA A 767 -41.22 14.96 -65.99
N PRO A 768 -39.90 15.16 -65.78
CA PRO A 768 -39.00 15.52 -66.86
C PRO A 768 -38.97 14.46 -67.97
N ALA A 769 -38.92 14.92 -69.23
CA ALA A 769 -39.06 14.06 -70.41
C ALA A 769 -38.05 12.89 -70.44
N ASN A 770 -38.48 11.75 -70.98
CA ASN A 770 -37.65 10.55 -71.07
C ASN A 770 -36.37 10.82 -71.90
N GLY A 771 -35.21 10.46 -71.34
CA GLY A 771 -33.88 10.72 -71.89
C GLY A 771 -33.32 12.12 -71.63
N ALA A 772 -34.04 13.00 -70.93
CA ALA A 772 -33.59 14.37 -70.68
C ALA A 772 -32.48 14.41 -69.61
N ASN A 773 -31.32 15.00 -69.95
CA ASN A 773 -30.20 15.17 -69.01
C ASN A 773 -30.47 16.33 -68.03
N LEU A 774 -30.68 15.99 -66.76
CA LEU A 774 -30.97 16.90 -65.66
C LEU A 774 -29.68 17.16 -64.88
N VAL A 775 -29.24 18.42 -64.80
CA VAL A 775 -28.08 18.83 -64.00
C VAL A 775 -28.52 19.84 -62.96
N PHE A 776 -28.09 19.64 -61.72
CA PHE A 776 -28.39 20.47 -60.57
C PHE A 776 -27.10 20.93 -59.90
N THR A 777 -27.09 22.13 -59.32
CA THR A 777 -26.10 22.54 -58.32
C THR A 777 -26.78 22.71 -56.98
N TRP A 778 -26.13 22.29 -55.90
CA TRP A 778 -26.76 22.23 -54.58
C TRP A 778 -25.81 22.68 -53.46
N ALA A 779 -26.41 23.09 -52.34
CA ALA A 779 -25.74 23.42 -51.10
C ALA A 779 -26.57 22.95 -49.89
N ALA A 780 -25.93 22.43 -48.84
CA ALA A 780 -26.58 22.02 -47.58
C ALA A 780 -25.67 22.26 -46.36
N ARG A 781 -26.27 22.58 -45.21
CA ARG A 781 -25.61 22.66 -43.89
C ARG A 781 -26.51 22.13 -42.78
N ILE A 782 -25.90 21.75 -41.65
CA ILE A 782 -26.54 21.44 -40.36
C ILE A 782 -26.33 22.63 -39.42
#